data_AF-A0A944EC30-F1
#
_entry.id   AF-A0A944EC30-F1
#
_cell.length_a   1.000
_cell.length_b   1.000
_cell.length_c   1.000
_cell.angle_alpha   90.00
_cell.angle_beta   90.00
_cell.angle_gamma   90.00
#
_symmetry.space_group_name_H-M   'P 1'
#
loop_
_entity.id
_entity.type
_entity.pdbx_description
1 polymer ?
#
loop_
_entity_poly.entity_id
_entity_poly.type
_entity_poly.pdbx_seq_one_letter_code
_entity_poly.pdbx_strand_id
1 'polypeptide(L)'
;MHAIRALSLSLLPLALIVGLLGSTPAVAEEPSLDSGQIAALAEATPTDRGRVVDYWMAGGPGVKAAAEAALTGSDVDVQAFLTAVDELAFQDERVSAAQLASVGGTEVLTAARTALAGTQEDLEIFLSWGWEAPMEQDDRVRVAQIISAGGPIVQEAGRAALNGTTDDVRKFLREGQYTQREQDERVQLVRIISVGGTNVKAAGRIALNGSAADIREFLEVGQFVARDKDQEHATVAQLAEQAKEAGRQAAKETEAAKAEAAKAIEAAQLAKAAALKAASEAEAAKDDTAKAARAASRAAKAASQAAAAAQQAIDASRAANNSARVAANAASQAAAAAAGAAQAASRARNAAADAAVDARNADAARVAAVNARNAAKGANLAADAADQASKAATAAGDAARSAAGAGANANLAANAAIEASNYAGDSSAAAAEARAAAAATKRHAAEANRAASAAEALARKAATAAGEARDAARSAATHANNAAAAADEAAEHAGDAATAAAKSTAHANAATEAAMVSTNVVLKAQQVYTLAREVEAEELLGRTNAGIERAKDQKAADAARTAGLVALEQAVKDRDAEQGRLVAEAAEPGADLKAVADKGRKLAVLTMKNGTAWGRAAAEAALAGPDEVVIDYLRNGWKTAKEQDDRSYVERLAEESEVKEVRDAAEAALDGDAATITEFINNGQYQVASQSMRVAIAQTLDGAGPILTDAGRNALDSGDPKKYSEFLVKTQFTARTQDERVRAAQLVSTGGPEVKSAARIALEGSPQTLHAFIVSGQYKAQRKDHLAATHVAQVQKLIADAAKIAATAQQNAATAQKVAALARKAAAEANEWAQKASASATEAQGYAAQAAQHAKDAEASAASAAASAKTARNAANQANIAADDAARSAADATLSSEMAQASASSAWVAADEARKSAIAAGEDAEAALKAATEAFTIAVKKQREEEEARRKAAIEAKENAKNDAGARAREMYRCGQGFVPCDPQGFARWCQHNEIECDILSMGDEFEDAMNHLWGVTKELTGLSELEACLDEKDFEHCSGLAADVLIGAKLKALEKAYDSLKLLKRGCNAVGRSAVRSAGVARTALTSSADVPCFEHNVPGLPRDKSKIPDSSDCGVCAQRIRDSLGAGEIITIKPAGQHGLGGYRGQDSFWFEHVVVVHNGRVYDGFTGRGGETIAEYKAKWDWPDVINFGF
;
A
#
# COMPACT_ATOMS: atom_id res chain seq x y z
N MET A 1 -63.43 -18.42 -55.86
CA MET A 1 -62.17 -17.67 -55.67
C MET A 1 -62.02 -17.41 -54.17
N HIS A 2 -61.09 -18.15 -53.55
CA HIS A 2 -60.44 -18.01 -52.22
C HIS A 2 -61.25 -17.28 -51.10
N ALA A 3 -62.26 -17.87 -50.45
CA ALA A 3 -62.27 -18.87 -49.33
C ALA A 3 -61.78 -18.29 -47.96
N ILE A 4 -62.61 -17.69 -47.08
CA ILE A 4 -63.63 -18.23 -46.12
C ILE A 4 -62.97 -18.90 -44.89
N ARG A 5 -63.17 -18.53 -43.59
CA ARG A 5 -64.36 -18.57 -42.67
C ARG A 5 -63.91 -17.97 -41.29
N ALA A 6 -64.60 -17.04 -40.60
CA ALA A 6 -65.85 -17.13 -39.79
C ALA A 6 -65.69 -18.05 -38.54
N LEU A 7 -66.17 -17.80 -37.31
CA LEU A 7 -67.39 -17.22 -36.69
C LEU A 7 -67.04 -16.87 -35.21
N SER A 8 -67.38 -15.76 -34.54
CA SER A 8 -68.66 -15.07 -34.19
C SER A 8 -69.42 -15.62 -32.96
N LEU A 9 -69.91 -14.67 -32.12
CA LEU A 9 -71.10 -14.61 -31.22
C LEU A 9 -70.75 -14.15 -29.78
N SER A 10 -71.51 -13.38 -28.99
CA SER A 10 -72.43 -12.23 -29.12
C SER A 10 -73.26 -12.13 -27.81
N LEU A 11 -73.54 -10.89 -27.32
CA LEU A 11 -74.69 -10.42 -26.51
C LEU A 11 -74.67 -10.37 -24.95
N LEU A 12 -75.01 -9.16 -24.45
CA LEU A 12 -75.48 -8.62 -23.14
C LEU A 12 -76.89 -9.16 -22.71
N PRO A 13 -77.59 -8.75 -21.59
CA PRO A 13 -77.27 -8.20 -20.24
C PRO A 13 -78.18 -8.75 -19.05
N LEU A 14 -78.08 -8.11 -17.85
CA LEU A 14 -79.07 -7.91 -16.74
C LEU A 14 -79.25 -8.89 -15.52
N ALA A 15 -78.93 -8.35 -14.32
CA ALA A 15 -79.66 -8.28 -13.02
C ALA A 15 -80.27 -9.52 -12.29
N LEU A 16 -79.92 -9.72 -10.99
CA LEU A 16 -80.81 -9.64 -9.78
C LEU A 16 -80.14 -10.09 -8.45
N ILE A 17 -80.06 -9.15 -7.49
CA ILE A 17 -80.44 -9.15 -6.05
C ILE A 17 -80.47 -10.46 -5.18
N VAL A 18 -79.62 -10.44 -4.13
CA VAL A 18 -79.79 -10.77 -2.67
C VAL A 18 -80.11 -12.20 -2.18
N GLY A 19 -79.31 -12.65 -1.18
CA GLY A 19 -79.68 -13.62 -0.13
C GLY A 19 -78.47 -14.34 0.48
N LEU A 20 -77.76 -13.77 1.48
CA LEU A 20 -77.90 -13.96 2.94
C LEU A 20 -77.31 -15.27 3.52
N LEU A 21 -76.33 -15.05 4.44
CA LEU A 21 -75.94 -15.80 5.65
C LEU A 21 -74.85 -16.89 5.57
N GLY A 22 -73.75 -16.66 6.31
CA GLY A 22 -72.92 -17.74 6.86
C GLY A 22 -71.43 -17.43 7.11
N SER A 23 -71.12 -16.61 8.12
CA SER A 23 -69.92 -16.63 9.00
C SER A 23 -68.51 -16.87 8.43
N THR A 24 -67.66 -15.84 8.49
CA THR A 24 -66.19 -15.93 8.50
C THR A 24 -65.62 -15.40 9.84
N PRO A 25 -64.48 -15.95 10.31
CA PRO A 25 -63.91 -15.67 11.62
C PRO A 25 -63.17 -14.33 11.68
N ALA A 26 -63.00 -13.86 12.92
CA ALA A 26 -62.29 -12.65 13.32
C ALA A 26 -60.87 -12.58 12.74
N VAL A 27 -60.57 -11.46 12.09
CA VAL A 27 -59.21 -10.99 11.85
C VAL A 27 -58.75 -10.32 13.14
N ALA A 28 -57.62 -10.79 13.68
CA ALA A 28 -56.91 -10.09 14.73
C ALA A 28 -56.28 -8.83 14.13
N GLU A 29 -56.56 -7.71 14.78
CA GLU A 29 -56.06 -6.37 14.48
C GLU A 29 -54.55 -6.35 14.81
N GLU A 30 -53.70 -6.29 13.79
CA GLU A 30 -52.31 -5.90 13.95
C GLU A 30 -52.25 -4.41 14.30
N PRO A 31 -51.44 -3.98 15.29
CA PRO A 31 -51.23 -2.56 15.52
C PRO A 31 -50.47 -2.00 14.32
N SER A 32 -51.11 -1.07 13.62
CA SER A 32 -50.45 -0.29 12.58
C SER A 32 -49.31 0.51 13.22
N LEU A 33 -48.07 0.16 12.85
CA LEU A 33 -46.94 1.07 12.98
C LEU A 33 -47.26 2.28 12.11
N ASP A 34 -47.48 3.41 12.78
CA ASP A 34 -47.86 4.66 12.14
C ASP A 34 -46.80 5.05 11.08
N SER A 35 -47.26 5.23 9.85
CA SER A 35 -46.48 5.77 8.74
C SER A 35 -45.94 7.18 9.04
N GLY A 36 -46.46 7.83 10.08
CA GLY A 36 -45.94 9.05 10.67
C GLY A 36 -44.56 8.92 11.35
N GLN A 37 -44.18 7.76 11.89
CA GLN A 37 -42.88 7.58 12.57
C GLN A 37 -41.72 7.35 11.58
N ILE A 38 -41.97 6.75 10.43
CA ILE A 38 -40.96 6.58 9.36
C ILE A 38 -40.81 7.87 8.54
N ALA A 39 -41.90 8.65 8.38
CA ALA A 39 -41.83 9.99 7.78
C ALA A 39 -41.13 11.03 8.69
N ALA A 40 -41.26 10.92 10.02
CA ALA A 40 -40.58 11.80 10.98
C ALA A 40 -39.04 11.62 11.01
N LEU A 41 -38.52 10.46 10.60
CA LEU A 41 -37.08 10.22 10.45
C LEU A 41 -36.51 10.79 9.14
N ALA A 42 -37.36 11.11 8.15
CA ALA A 42 -36.97 11.66 6.86
C ALA A 42 -37.02 13.21 6.81
N GLU A 43 -37.64 13.87 7.79
CA GLU A 43 -37.73 15.34 7.88
C GLU A 43 -36.95 15.95 9.07
N ALA A 44 -36.12 15.18 9.76
CA ALA A 44 -35.26 15.71 10.82
C ALA A 44 -34.17 16.62 10.26
N THR A 45 -34.08 17.87 10.74
CA THR A 45 -32.87 18.70 10.62
C THR A 45 -31.64 17.87 11.02
N PRO A 46 -30.52 17.86 10.26
CA PRO A 46 -29.35 17.04 10.59
C PRO A 46 -28.94 17.30 12.03
N THR A 47 -28.95 16.28 12.87
CA THR A 47 -28.35 16.37 14.19
C THR A 47 -26.86 16.63 14.02
N ASP A 48 -26.24 17.35 14.94
CA ASP A 48 -24.80 17.62 14.84
C ASP A 48 -23.99 16.31 14.85
N ARG A 49 -24.45 15.29 15.58
CA ARG A 49 -23.88 13.93 15.50
C ARG A 49 -24.07 13.29 14.12
N GLY A 50 -25.21 13.46 13.47
CA GLY A 50 -25.44 13.01 12.10
C GLY A 50 -24.44 13.65 11.12
N ARG A 51 -24.16 14.94 11.28
CA ARG A 51 -23.10 15.61 10.50
C ARG A 51 -21.73 15.00 10.76
N VAL A 52 -21.41 14.62 12.00
CA VAL A 52 -20.14 13.91 12.30
C VAL A 52 -20.08 12.53 11.66
N VAL A 53 -21.20 11.80 11.60
CA VAL A 53 -21.29 10.54 10.85
C VAL A 53 -21.03 10.78 9.36
N ASP A 54 -21.62 11.83 8.77
CA ASP A 54 -21.37 12.21 7.37
C ASP A 54 -19.89 12.52 7.11
N TYR A 55 -19.25 13.27 8.01
CA TYR A 55 -17.81 13.53 7.92
C TYR A 55 -16.98 12.27 8.15
N TRP A 56 -17.41 11.33 8.98
CA TRP A 56 -16.74 10.04 9.09
C TRP A 56 -16.86 9.25 7.78
N MET A 57 -18.02 9.27 7.12
CA MET A 57 -18.22 8.54 5.86
C MET A 57 -17.38 9.14 4.72
N ALA A 58 -17.40 10.46 4.59
CA ALA A 58 -16.77 11.18 3.49
C ALA A 58 -15.29 11.55 3.74
N GLY A 59 -14.88 11.64 5.02
CA GLY A 59 -13.59 12.20 5.42
C GLY A 59 -12.39 11.26 5.25
N GLY A 60 -11.20 11.87 5.28
CA GLY A 60 -9.93 11.18 5.30
C GLY A 60 -9.62 10.49 6.65
N PRO A 61 -8.46 9.83 6.79
CA PRO A 61 -8.13 9.06 7.99
C PRO A 61 -8.12 9.86 9.30
N GLY A 62 -7.67 11.11 9.28
CA GLY A 62 -7.64 12.02 10.42
C GLY A 62 -9.03 12.54 10.78
N VAL A 63 -9.83 12.94 9.78
CA VAL A 63 -11.24 13.31 9.96
C VAL A 63 -12.02 12.11 10.52
N LYS A 64 -11.80 10.90 10.00
CA LYS A 64 -12.41 9.66 10.52
C LYS A 64 -12.02 9.41 11.96
N ALA A 65 -10.73 9.44 12.30
CA ALA A 65 -10.28 9.19 13.67
C ALA A 65 -10.83 10.24 14.66
N ALA A 66 -10.88 11.51 14.27
CA ALA A 66 -11.45 12.58 15.08
C ALA A 66 -12.99 12.48 15.19
N ALA A 67 -13.66 12.10 14.10
CA ALA A 67 -15.10 11.85 14.10
C ALA A 67 -15.44 10.67 15.00
N GLU A 68 -14.65 9.59 15.02
CA GLU A 68 -14.84 8.46 15.94
C GLU A 68 -14.72 8.87 17.41
N ALA A 69 -13.74 9.71 17.72
CA ALA A 69 -13.57 10.25 19.07
C ALA A 69 -14.78 11.12 19.46
N ALA A 70 -15.27 11.97 18.56
CA ALA A 70 -16.45 12.80 18.78
C ALA A 70 -17.75 11.98 18.90
N LEU A 71 -17.94 10.97 18.04
CA LEU A 71 -19.11 10.08 18.05
C LEU A 71 -19.18 9.23 19.31
N THR A 72 -18.05 8.95 19.95
CA THR A 72 -17.97 8.21 21.23
C THR A 72 -17.82 9.10 22.46
N GLY A 73 -17.74 10.42 22.25
CA GLY A 73 -17.63 11.45 23.28
C GLY A 73 -18.95 12.15 23.57
N SER A 74 -18.85 13.26 24.28
CA SER A 74 -19.95 14.15 24.63
C SER A 74 -20.40 15.02 23.45
N ASP A 75 -21.54 15.71 23.57
CA ASP A 75 -21.98 16.65 22.52
C ASP A 75 -21.02 17.86 22.38
N VAL A 76 -20.22 18.14 23.41
CA VAL A 76 -19.12 19.10 23.31
C VAL A 76 -18.01 18.59 22.39
N ASP A 77 -17.70 17.29 22.42
CA ASP A 77 -16.72 16.68 21.52
C ASP A 77 -17.22 16.68 20.07
N VAL A 78 -18.53 16.52 19.88
CA VAL A 78 -19.22 16.66 18.58
C VAL A 78 -19.09 18.09 18.04
N GLN A 79 -19.39 19.12 18.84
CA GLN A 79 -19.23 20.52 18.42
C GLN A 79 -17.76 20.90 18.18
N ALA A 80 -16.84 20.41 19.02
CA ALA A 80 -15.41 20.63 18.86
C ALA A 80 -14.91 20.04 17.54
N PHE A 81 -15.35 18.83 17.20
CA PHE A 81 -15.08 18.22 15.91
C PHE A 81 -15.67 19.05 14.77
N LEU A 82 -16.95 19.42 14.82
CA LEU A 82 -17.60 20.20 13.75
C LEU A 82 -16.97 21.58 13.52
N THR A 83 -16.32 22.13 14.55
CA THR A 83 -15.53 23.37 14.45
C THR A 83 -14.15 23.13 13.85
N ALA A 84 -13.55 21.96 14.10
CA ALA A 84 -12.19 21.61 13.68
C ALA A 84 -12.12 20.82 12.36
N VAL A 85 -13.27 20.36 11.85
CA VAL A 85 -13.32 19.39 10.74
C VAL A 85 -12.70 19.91 9.46
N ASP A 86 -12.83 21.20 9.17
CA ASP A 86 -12.22 21.81 7.98
C ASP A 86 -10.68 21.80 8.05
N GLU A 87 -10.10 22.05 9.24
CA GLU A 87 -8.65 21.97 9.45
C GLU A 87 -8.16 20.52 9.45
N LEU A 88 -8.93 19.59 10.02
CA LEU A 88 -8.62 18.16 9.98
C LEU A 88 -8.67 17.61 8.55
N ALA A 89 -9.66 18.03 7.76
CA ALA A 89 -9.78 17.70 6.35
C ALA A 89 -8.58 18.26 5.57
N PHE A 90 -8.18 19.49 5.85
CA PHE A 90 -6.99 20.08 5.24
C PHE A 90 -5.70 19.31 5.57
N GLN A 91 -5.51 18.82 6.80
CA GLN A 91 -4.35 17.97 7.11
C GLN A 91 -4.41 16.61 6.41
N ASP A 92 -5.59 15.99 6.31
CA ASP A 92 -5.79 14.75 5.56
C ASP A 92 -5.51 14.92 4.07
N GLU A 93 -5.89 16.06 3.49
CA GLU A 93 -5.56 16.43 2.12
C GLU A 93 -4.03 16.55 1.96
N ARG A 94 -3.31 17.11 2.93
CA ARG A 94 -1.85 17.22 2.86
C ARG A 94 -1.18 15.85 2.91
N VAL A 95 -1.68 14.95 3.76
CA VAL A 95 -1.24 13.56 3.81
C VAL A 95 -1.56 12.84 2.50
N SER A 96 -2.77 13.02 1.97
CA SER A 96 -3.21 12.43 0.70
C SER A 96 -2.33 12.91 -0.47
N ALA A 97 -1.97 14.19 -0.48
CA ALA A 97 -1.08 14.75 -1.48
C ALA A 97 0.34 14.18 -1.37
N ALA A 98 0.84 13.99 -0.14
CA ALA A 98 2.14 13.34 0.10
C ALA A 98 2.13 11.86 -0.29
N GLN A 99 1.04 11.13 -0.03
CA GLN A 99 0.87 9.75 -0.48
C GLN A 99 0.82 9.66 -2.01
N LEU A 100 0.05 10.54 -2.65
CA LEU A 100 -0.02 10.60 -4.12
C LEU A 100 1.35 10.93 -4.74
N ALA A 101 2.13 11.79 -4.09
CA ALA A 101 3.51 12.07 -4.46
C ALA A 101 4.46 10.88 -4.29
N SER A 102 4.17 9.94 -3.37
CA SER A 102 4.99 8.75 -3.14
C SER A 102 4.82 7.67 -4.21
N VAL A 103 3.65 7.62 -4.85
CA VAL A 103 3.34 6.70 -5.96
C VAL A 103 3.66 7.30 -7.32
N GLY A 104 3.62 8.64 -7.43
CA GLY A 104 4.03 9.37 -8.61
C GLY A 104 5.55 9.43 -8.83
N GLY A 105 5.96 9.96 -9.98
CA GLY A 105 7.36 10.23 -10.28
C GLY A 105 7.77 11.64 -9.84
N THR A 106 8.72 12.23 -10.57
CA THR A 106 9.30 13.53 -10.20
C THR A 106 8.33 14.69 -10.45
N GLU A 107 7.49 14.58 -11.47
CA GLU A 107 6.54 15.65 -11.84
C GLU A 107 5.38 15.71 -10.85
N VAL A 108 4.78 14.57 -10.49
CA VAL A 108 3.74 14.50 -9.44
C VAL A 108 4.30 14.96 -8.10
N LEU A 109 5.53 14.56 -7.75
CA LEU A 109 6.19 15.04 -6.53
C LEU A 109 6.36 16.57 -6.52
N THR A 110 6.67 17.17 -7.67
CA THR A 110 6.84 18.62 -7.81
C THR A 110 5.49 19.36 -7.74
N ALA A 111 4.47 18.83 -8.40
CA ALA A 111 3.11 19.35 -8.32
C ALA A 111 2.53 19.27 -6.89
N ALA A 112 2.72 18.13 -6.22
CA ALA A 112 2.33 17.94 -4.83
C ALA A 112 3.06 18.92 -3.89
N ARG A 113 4.38 19.12 -4.08
CA ARG A 113 5.12 20.13 -3.29
C ARG A 113 4.61 21.55 -3.50
N THR A 114 4.18 21.88 -4.71
CA THR A 114 3.60 23.19 -5.02
C THR A 114 2.25 23.35 -4.33
N ALA A 115 1.38 22.34 -4.43
CA ALA A 115 0.09 22.31 -3.77
C ALA A 115 0.21 22.37 -2.23
N LEU A 116 1.15 21.62 -1.66
CA LEU A 116 1.45 21.62 -0.22
C LEU A 116 2.03 22.95 0.30
N ALA A 117 2.55 23.80 -0.59
CA ALA A 117 3.05 25.13 -0.27
C ALA A 117 2.04 26.26 -0.59
N GLY A 118 0.90 25.92 -1.21
CA GLY A 118 -0.16 26.83 -1.62
C GLY A 118 -1.28 26.96 -0.58
N THR A 119 -2.47 27.38 -1.04
CA THR A 119 -3.70 27.44 -0.23
C THR A 119 -4.38 26.06 -0.14
N GLN A 120 -5.38 25.91 0.73
CA GLN A 120 -6.23 24.72 0.75
C GLN A 120 -6.88 24.46 -0.61
N GLU A 121 -7.33 25.52 -1.29
CA GLU A 121 -7.90 25.42 -2.63
C GLU A 121 -6.88 24.89 -3.66
N ASP A 122 -5.59 25.26 -3.55
CA ASP A 122 -4.53 24.70 -4.40
C ASP A 122 -4.32 23.19 -4.16
N LEU A 123 -4.49 22.75 -2.90
CA LEU A 123 -4.36 21.36 -2.48
C LEU A 123 -5.55 20.51 -2.95
N GLU A 124 -6.77 21.02 -2.82
CA GLU A 124 -8.00 20.42 -3.34
C GLU A 124 -7.97 20.32 -4.87
N ILE A 125 -7.50 21.37 -5.56
CA ILE A 125 -7.28 21.34 -7.01
C ILE A 125 -6.28 20.26 -7.37
N PHE A 126 -5.16 20.17 -6.65
CA PHE A 126 -4.16 19.12 -6.89
C PHE A 126 -4.75 17.73 -6.71
N LEU A 127 -5.46 17.46 -5.61
CA LEU A 127 -6.03 16.15 -5.28
C LEU A 127 -7.19 15.74 -6.18
N SER A 128 -8.00 16.70 -6.63
CA SER A 128 -9.15 16.41 -7.50
C SER A 128 -8.72 16.05 -8.92
N TRP A 129 -7.87 16.86 -9.56
CA TRP A 129 -7.44 16.61 -10.94
C TRP A 129 -6.05 17.18 -11.29
N GLY A 130 -5.47 18.07 -10.47
CA GLY A 130 -4.19 18.72 -10.76
C GLY A 130 -2.99 17.77 -10.77
N TRP A 131 -3.12 16.59 -10.16
CA TRP A 131 -2.12 15.51 -10.21
C TRP A 131 -2.08 14.77 -11.55
N GLU A 132 -3.16 14.79 -12.35
CA GLU A 132 -3.32 13.92 -13.51
C GLU A 132 -2.32 14.23 -14.63
N ALA A 133 -2.12 15.52 -14.95
CA ALA A 133 -1.18 15.94 -15.98
C ALA A 133 0.29 15.68 -15.61
N PRO A 134 0.75 16.00 -14.38
CA PRO A 134 2.06 15.56 -13.89
C PRO A 134 2.22 14.03 -13.91
N MET A 135 1.18 13.28 -13.54
CA MET A 135 1.23 11.81 -13.56
C MET A 135 1.33 11.27 -14.98
N GLU A 136 0.66 11.88 -15.95
CA GLU A 136 0.84 11.54 -17.35
C GLU A 136 2.30 11.76 -17.80
N GLN A 137 2.95 12.85 -17.37
CA GLN A 137 4.35 13.10 -17.70
C GLN A 137 5.27 12.05 -17.07
N ASP A 138 5.06 11.73 -15.80
CA ASP A 138 5.81 10.68 -15.11
C ASP A 138 5.60 9.30 -15.74
N ASP A 139 4.37 8.97 -16.13
CA ASP A 139 4.03 7.74 -16.84
C ASP A 139 4.77 7.68 -18.19
N ARG A 140 4.80 8.79 -18.95
CA ARG A 140 5.56 8.88 -20.21
C ARG A 140 7.07 8.74 -19.98
N VAL A 141 7.61 9.33 -18.91
CA VAL A 141 9.02 9.12 -18.50
C VAL A 141 9.27 7.66 -18.17
N ARG A 142 8.36 7.01 -17.44
CA ARG A 142 8.49 5.60 -17.08
C ARG A 142 8.42 4.69 -18.29
N VAL A 143 7.55 5.00 -19.26
CA VAL A 143 7.55 4.33 -20.56
C VAL A 143 8.87 4.57 -21.30
N ALA A 144 9.42 5.79 -21.30
CA ALA A 144 10.72 6.07 -21.92
C ALA A 144 11.87 5.27 -21.27
N GLN A 145 11.85 5.10 -19.94
CA GLN A 145 12.79 4.24 -19.22
C GLN A 145 12.62 2.77 -19.60
N ILE A 146 11.38 2.28 -19.72
CA ILE A 146 11.08 0.91 -20.18
C ILE A 146 11.54 0.72 -21.63
N ILE A 147 11.34 1.69 -22.52
CA ILE A 147 11.86 1.67 -23.90
C ILE A 147 13.40 1.57 -23.86
N SER A 148 14.07 2.37 -23.04
CA SER A 148 15.54 2.37 -22.97
C SER A 148 16.13 1.02 -22.53
N ALA A 149 15.42 0.27 -21.67
CA ALA A 149 15.87 -1.03 -21.17
C ALA A 149 15.24 -2.22 -21.92
N GLY A 150 14.19 -2.00 -22.71
CA GLY A 150 13.38 -3.02 -23.36
C GLY A 150 13.96 -3.52 -24.68
N GLY A 151 13.49 -4.69 -25.12
CA GLY A 151 13.81 -5.22 -26.44
C GLY A 151 13.07 -4.51 -27.58
N PRO A 152 13.37 -4.83 -28.85
CA PRO A 152 12.81 -4.13 -30.00
C PRO A 152 11.28 -4.05 -30.02
N ILE A 153 10.56 -5.10 -29.61
CA ILE A 153 9.10 -5.14 -29.62
C ILE A 153 8.54 -4.28 -28.48
N VAL A 154 9.15 -4.33 -27.29
CA VAL A 154 8.82 -3.43 -26.17
C VAL A 154 9.10 -1.97 -26.53
N GLN A 155 10.20 -1.71 -27.25
CA GLN A 155 10.54 -0.37 -27.73
C GLN A 155 9.53 0.16 -28.73
N GLU A 156 9.13 -0.66 -29.71
CA GLU A 156 8.12 -0.30 -30.72
C GLU A 156 6.78 -0.01 -30.07
N ALA A 157 6.30 -0.92 -29.21
CA ALA A 157 5.03 -0.75 -28.50
C ALA A 157 5.06 0.41 -27.51
N GLY A 158 6.19 0.64 -26.84
CA GLY A 158 6.38 1.80 -25.97
C GLY A 158 6.37 3.11 -26.77
N ARG A 159 6.99 3.16 -27.94
CA ARG A 159 6.94 4.34 -28.84
C ARG A 159 5.53 4.57 -29.37
N ALA A 160 4.80 3.50 -29.72
CA ALA A 160 3.41 3.59 -30.12
C ALA A 160 2.54 4.14 -28.97
N ALA A 161 2.75 3.66 -27.74
CA ALA A 161 2.08 4.17 -26.56
C ALA A 161 2.40 5.65 -26.29
N LEU A 162 3.67 6.06 -26.42
CA LEU A 162 4.06 7.47 -26.30
C LEU A 162 3.46 8.37 -27.39
N ASN A 163 3.23 7.85 -28.60
CA ASN A 163 2.57 8.58 -29.68
C ASN A 163 1.04 8.53 -29.60
N GLY A 164 0.48 7.78 -28.66
CA GLY A 164 -0.95 7.61 -28.43
C GLY A 164 -1.50 8.51 -27.32
N THR A 165 -2.68 8.13 -26.83
CA THR A 165 -3.39 8.79 -25.72
C THR A 165 -2.79 8.41 -24.36
N THR A 166 -3.16 9.15 -23.32
CA THR A 166 -2.77 8.84 -21.93
C THR A 166 -3.19 7.43 -21.50
N ASP A 167 -4.36 6.96 -21.97
CA ASP A 167 -4.81 5.60 -21.71
C ASP A 167 -3.97 4.55 -22.43
N ASP A 168 -3.43 4.86 -23.61
CA ASP A 168 -2.48 3.97 -24.31
C ASP A 168 -1.17 3.82 -23.51
N VAL A 169 -0.67 4.90 -22.91
CA VAL A 169 0.50 4.90 -22.01
C VAL A 169 0.22 4.04 -20.77
N ARG A 170 -0.90 4.26 -20.08
CA ARG A 170 -1.26 3.49 -18.87
C ARG A 170 -1.50 2.02 -19.19
N LYS A 171 -2.19 1.71 -20.30
CA LYS A 171 -2.42 0.33 -20.76
C LYS A 171 -1.11 -0.36 -21.07
N PHE A 172 -0.16 0.33 -21.69
CA PHE A 172 1.17 -0.20 -21.90
C PHE A 172 1.89 -0.49 -20.57
N LEU A 173 1.86 0.43 -19.60
CA LEU A 173 2.52 0.23 -18.30
C LEU A 173 1.96 -0.96 -17.50
N ARG A 174 0.62 -1.12 -17.50
CA ARG A 174 -0.07 -2.18 -16.75
C ARG A 174 0.01 -3.54 -17.42
N GLU A 175 -0.14 -3.60 -18.74
CA GLU A 175 -0.32 -4.85 -19.47
C GLU A 175 0.66 -4.97 -20.65
N GLY A 176 0.68 -3.94 -21.51
CA GLY A 176 1.37 -3.99 -22.80
C GLY A 176 2.85 -4.35 -22.67
N GLN A 177 3.59 -3.72 -21.76
CA GLN A 177 5.02 -3.96 -21.60
C GLN A 177 5.35 -5.42 -21.25
N TYR A 178 4.46 -6.13 -20.54
CA TYR A 178 4.71 -7.50 -20.11
C TYR A 178 4.45 -8.48 -21.26
N THR A 179 3.35 -8.30 -21.98
CA THR A 179 3.03 -9.08 -23.18
C THR A 179 4.08 -8.89 -24.26
N GLN A 180 4.52 -7.65 -24.49
CA GLN A 180 5.54 -7.38 -25.51
C GLN A 180 6.92 -7.86 -25.09
N ARG A 181 7.24 -7.82 -23.79
CA ARG A 181 8.49 -8.42 -23.27
C ARG A 181 8.51 -9.92 -23.47
N GLU A 182 7.39 -10.60 -23.28
CA GLU A 182 7.29 -12.03 -23.59
C GLU A 182 7.56 -12.29 -25.09
N GLN A 183 7.08 -11.43 -25.99
CA GLN A 183 7.39 -11.55 -27.42
C GLN A 183 8.87 -11.33 -27.73
N ASP A 184 9.50 -10.31 -27.13
CA ASP A 184 10.94 -10.09 -27.25
C ASP A 184 11.75 -11.28 -26.73
N GLU A 185 11.39 -11.83 -25.57
CA GLU A 185 12.00 -13.01 -24.98
C GLU A 185 11.80 -14.26 -25.86
N ARG A 186 10.61 -14.44 -26.47
CA ARG A 186 10.35 -15.49 -27.47
C ARG A 186 11.24 -15.35 -28.69
N VAL A 187 11.39 -14.15 -29.24
CA VAL A 187 12.28 -13.89 -30.38
C VAL A 187 13.75 -14.15 -30.00
N GLN A 188 14.17 -13.70 -28.83
CA GLN A 188 15.51 -13.96 -28.31
C GLN A 188 15.78 -15.46 -28.16
N LEU A 189 14.81 -16.20 -27.60
CA LEU A 189 14.86 -17.65 -27.48
C LEU A 189 14.99 -18.32 -28.86
N VAL A 190 14.16 -17.93 -29.84
CA VAL A 190 14.23 -18.47 -31.21
C VAL A 190 15.59 -18.19 -31.85
N ARG A 191 16.17 -17.00 -31.66
CA ARG A 191 17.53 -16.69 -32.13
C ARG A 191 18.56 -17.60 -31.49
N ILE A 192 18.50 -17.80 -30.17
CA ILE A 192 19.41 -18.72 -29.46
C ILE A 192 19.26 -20.16 -29.98
N ILE A 193 18.03 -20.64 -30.19
CA ILE A 193 17.75 -21.96 -30.77
C ILE A 193 18.34 -22.08 -32.18
N SER A 194 18.26 -21.03 -33.00
CA SER A 194 18.70 -21.08 -34.40
C SER A 194 20.21 -21.36 -34.55
N VAL A 195 21.02 -20.75 -33.68
CA VAL A 195 22.50 -20.89 -33.70
C VAL A 195 23.03 -21.87 -32.64
N GLY A 196 22.17 -22.34 -31.73
CA GLY A 196 22.55 -23.24 -30.64
C GLY A 196 22.95 -24.64 -31.10
N GLY A 197 23.75 -25.31 -30.29
CA GLY A 197 24.05 -26.75 -30.45
C GLY A 197 22.83 -27.63 -30.12
N THR A 198 23.02 -28.94 -30.16
CA THR A 198 21.93 -29.92 -30.04
C THR A 198 21.19 -29.79 -28.71
N ASN A 199 21.92 -29.64 -27.60
CA ASN A 199 21.35 -29.49 -26.27
C ASN A 199 20.65 -28.13 -26.10
N VAL A 200 21.25 -27.04 -26.61
CA VAL A 200 20.61 -25.71 -26.61
C VAL A 200 19.31 -25.72 -27.41
N LYS A 201 19.29 -26.38 -28.58
CA LYS A 201 18.09 -26.54 -29.40
C LYS A 201 17.02 -27.35 -28.69
N ALA A 202 17.39 -28.45 -28.05
CA ALA A 202 16.45 -29.30 -27.31
C ALA A 202 15.85 -28.56 -26.11
N ALA A 203 16.69 -27.99 -25.23
CA ALA A 203 16.25 -27.24 -24.07
C ALA A 203 15.46 -25.98 -24.45
N GLY A 204 15.90 -25.26 -25.49
CA GLY A 204 15.20 -24.08 -25.98
C GLY A 204 13.83 -24.40 -26.58
N ARG A 205 13.67 -25.51 -27.33
CA ARG A 205 12.35 -25.94 -27.82
C ARG A 205 11.39 -26.30 -26.69
N ILE A 206 11.89 -26.89 -25.60
CA ILE A 206 11.08 -27.16 -24.41
C ILE A 206 10.62 -25.85 -23.77
N ALA A 207 11.52 -24.89 -23.62
CA ALA A 207 11.20 -23.57 -23.07
C ALA A 207 10.20 -22.81 -23.96
N LEU A 208 10.35 -22.90 -25.28
CA LEU A 208 9.49 -22.21 -26.27
C LEU A 208 8.04 -22.74 -26.23
N ASN A 209 7.87 -24.03 -25.94
CA ASN A 209 6.57 -24.67 -25.75
C ASN A 209 6.03 -24.52 -24.30
N GLY A 210 6.77 -23.83 -23.42
CA GLY A 210 6.40 -23.58 -22.04
C GLY A 210 5.71 -22.23 -21.82
N SER A 211 5.61 -21.81 -20.55
CA SER A 211 5.10 -20.49 -20.18
C SER A 211 6.18 -19.40 -20.32
N ALA A 212 5.79 -18.12 -20.22
CA ALA A 212 6.73 -17.00 -20.18
C ALA A 212 7.81 -17.16 -19.08
N ALA A 213 7.46 -17.77 -17.95
CA ALA A 213 8.42 -18.08 -16.89
C ALA A 213 9.43 -19.17 -17.31
N ASP A 214 9.02 -20.16 -18.11
CA ASP A 214 9.91 -21.19 -18.64
C ASP A 214 10.89 -20.59 -19.67
N ILE A 215 10.42 -19.64 -20.49
CA ILE A 215 11.26 -18.89 -21.43
C ILE A 215 12.31 -18.08 -20.68
N ARG A 216 11.91 -17.31 -19.65
CA ARG A 216 12.84 -16.55 -18.81
C ARG A 216 13.85 -17.44 -18.11
N GLU A 217 13.43 -18.55 -17.49
CA GLU A 217 14.36 -19.46 -16.83
C GLU A 217 15.39 -20.02 -17.80
N PHE A 218 14.99 -20.33 -19.04
CA PHE A 218 15.93 -20.74 -20.07
C PHE A 218 16.87 -19.60 -20.47
N LEU A 219 16.38 -18.38 -20.68
CA LEU A 219 17.21 -17.24 -21.04
C LEU A 219 18.20 -16.86 -19.93
N GLU A 220 17.79 -16.95 -18.67
CA GLU A 220 18.65 -16.59 -17.54
C GLU A 220 19.65 -17.69 -17.21
N VAL A 221 19.25 -18.96 -17.32
CA VAL A 221 20.05 -20.08 -16.83
C VAL A 221 20.12 -21.24 -17.82
N GLY A 222 18.98 -21.73 -18.32
CA GLY A 222 18.92 -22.96 -19.11
C GLY A 222 19.77 -22.95 -20.39
N GLN A 223 19.96 -21.78 -21.03
CA GLN A 223 20.80 -21.65 -22.21
C GLN A 223 22.28 -21.86 -21.89
N PHE A 224 22.75 -21.49 -20.71
CA PHE A 224 24.15 -21.62 -20.31
C PHE A 224 24.46 -23.09 -19.96
N VAL A 225 23.60 -23.72 -19.16
CA VAL A 225 23.68 -25.16 -18.87
C VAL A 225 23.67 -25.98 -20.16
N ALA A 226 22.79 -25.63 -21.11
CA ALA A 226 22.71 -26.34 -22.37
C ALA A 226 23.94 -26.11 -23.27
N ARG A 227 24.52 -24.89 -23.27
CA ARG A 227 25.78 -24.60 -23.98
C ARG A 227 26.95 -25.37 -23.39
N ASP A 228 27.02 -25.49 -22.07
CA ASP A 228 28.07 -26.25 -21.40
C ASP A 228 27.99 -27.74 -21.77
N LYS A 229 26.78 -28.28 -21.89
CA LYS A 229 26.56 -29.65 -22.42
C LYS A 229 26.97 -29.78 -23.88
N ASP A 230 26.65 -28.81 -24.73
CA ASP A 230 27.11 -28.80 -26.12
C ASP A 230 28.65 -28.72 -26.22
N GLN A 231 29.29 -27.92 -25.35
CA GLN A 231 30.74 -27.81 -25.28
C GLN A 231 31.41 -29.10 -24.75
N GLU A 232 30.83 -29.74 -23.73
CA GLU A 232 31.26 -31.04 -23.22
C GLU A 232 31.21 -32.08 -24.34
N HIS A 233 30.05 -32.21 -25.01
CA HIS A 233 29.87 -33.16 -26.10
C HIS A 233 30.86 -32.89 -27.24
N ALA A 234 31.02 -31.63 -27.67
CA ALA A 234 31.96 -31.28 -28.72
C ALA A 234 33.41 -31.63 -28.34
N THR A 235 33.82 -31.34 -27.10
CA THR A 235 35.15 -31.66 -26.59
C THR A 235 35.39 -33.16 -26.56
N VAL A 236 34.43 -33.94 -26.04
CA VAL A 236 34.54 -35.40 -25.98
C VAL A 236 34.47 -36.03 -27.37
N ALA A 237 33.67 -35.50 -28.29
CA ALA A 237 33.62 -35.96 -29.68
C ALA A 237 34.94 -35.67 -30.42
N GLN A 238 35.55 -34.50 -30.21
CA GLN A 238 36.85 -34.17 -30.77
C GLN A 238 37.93 -35.11 -30.24
N LEU A 239 37.90 -35.42 -28.94
CA LEU A 239 38.78 -36.42 -28.34
C LEU A 239 38.52 -37.81 -28.95
N ALA A 240 37.25 -38.22 -29.13
CA ALA A 240 36.94 -39.49 -29.77
C ALA A 240 37.46 -39.60 -31.22
N GLU A 241 37.38 -38.53 -32.02
CA GLU A 241 37.94 -38.54 -33.38
C GLU A 241 39.48 -38.51 -33.37
N GLN A 242 40.11 -37.82 -32.41
CA GLN A 242 41.56 -37.91 -32.21
C GLN A 242 41.99 -39.34 -31.86
N ALA A 243 41.24 -40.04 -31.00
CA ALA A 243 41.50 -41.43 -30.67
C ALA A 243 41.36 -42.35 -31.90
N LYS A 244 40.41 -42.07 -32.79
CA LYS A 244 40.19 -42.77 -34.07
C LYS A 244 41.30 -42.54 -35.07
N GLU A 245 41.76 -41.31 -35.25
CA GLU A 245 42.87 -41.02 -36.15
C GLU A 245 44.17 -41.66 -35.63
N ALA A 246 44.41 -41.57 -34.33
CA ALA A 246 45.53 -42.27 -33.70
C ALA A 246 45.41 -43.81 -33.85
N GLY A 247 44.21 -44.37 -33.79
CA GLY A 247 43.96 -45.78 -34.08
C GLY A 247 44.22 -46.18 -35.55
N ARG A 248 43.85 -45.34 -36.52
CA ARG A 248 44.18 -45.57 -37.95
C ARG A 248 45.68 -45.52 -38.18
N GLN A 249 46.36 -44.53 -37.58
CA GLN A 249 47.80 -44.39 -37.65
C GLN A 249 48.49 -45.63 -37.04
N ALA A 250 48.04 -46.13 -35.89
CA ALA A 250 48.56 -47.36 -35.30
C ALA A 250 48.44 -48.58 -36.23
N ALA A 251 47.31 -48.73 -36.93
CA ALA A 251 47.10 -49.83 -37.88
C ALA A 251 48.00 -49.72 -39.12
N LYS A 252 48.13 -48.52 -39.70
CA LYS A 252 48.99 -48.27 -40.87
C LYS A 252 50.46 -48.57 -40.57
N GLU A 253 50.92 -48.10 -39.42
CA GLU A 253 52.29 -48.31 -38.95
C GLU A 253 52.55 -49.79 -38.61
N THR A 254 51.54 -50.54 -38.16
CA THR A 254 51.65 -51.99 -37.93
C THR A 254 51.95 -52.79 -39.20
N GLU A 255 51.34 -52.43 -40.34
CA GLU A 255 51.60 -53.12 -41.61
C GLU A 255 52.98 -52.78 -42.19
N ALA A 256 53.42 -51.52 -42.06
CA ALA A 256 54.76 -51.10 -42.47
C ALA A 256 55.86 -51.76 -41.62
N ALA A 257 55.60 -52.03 -40.33
CA ALA A 257 56.52 -52.74 -39.44
C ALA A 257 56.82 -54.18 -39.90
N LYS A 258 55.85 -54.88 -40.50
CA LYS A 258 56.03 -56.28 -40.96
C LYS A 258 57.01 -56.41 -42.12
N ALA A 259 57.05 -55.43 -43.03
CA ALA A 259 57.84 -55.51 -44.27
C ALA A 259 59.35 -55.35 -44.07
N GLU A 260 59.79 -54.60 -43.06
CA GLU A 260 61.20 -54.22 -42.85
C GLU A 260 61.94 -55.17 -41.90
N ALA A 261 61.22 -56.04 -41.18
CA ALA A 261 61.77 -56.90 -40.14
C ALA A 261 62.80 -57.95 -40.62
N ALA A 262 62.71 -58.35 -41.89
CA ALA A 262 63.48 -59.47 -42.43
C ALA A 262 64.96 -59.14 -42.74
N LYS A 263 65.32 -57.87 -42.92
CA LYS A 263 66.64 -57.47 -43.44
C LYS A 263 67.69 -57.17 -42.36
N ALA A 264 67.35 -57.37 -41.09
CA ALA A 264 68.03 -56.80 -39.93
C ALA A 264 69.06 -57.70 -39.22
N ILE A 265 69.05 -59.03 -39.31
CA ILE A 265 69.56 -59.93 -38.23
C ILE A 265 71.09 -60.07 -38.01
N GLU A 266 71.96 -59.57 -38.88
CA GLU A 266 73.36 -60.03 -38.94
C GLU A 266 74.43 -59.12 -38.29
N ALA A 267 74.28 -57.80 -38.30
CA ALA A 267 75.42 -56.90 -38.07
C ALA A 267 75.55 -56.34 -36.64
N ALA A 268 75.12 -57.06 -35.59
CA ALA A 268 74.64 -56.41 -34.38
C ALA A 268 75.43 -56.49 -33.03
N GLN A 269 75.94 -57.58 -32.49
CA GLN A 269 76.23 -57.70 -31.02
C GLN A 269 77.16 -56.69 -30.27
N LEU A 270 77.97 -55.87 -30.93
CA LEU A 270 79.10 -55.15 -30.30
C LEU A 270 78.80 -53.76 -29.74
N ALA A 271 77.71 -53.10 -30.13
CA ALA A 271 77.44 -51.74 -29.66
C ALA A 271 76.64 -51.68 -28.34
N LYS A 272 76.13 -52.82 -27.87
CA LYS A 272 75.03 -52.98 -26.89
C LYS A 272 75.11 -52.38 -25.48
N ALA A 273 76.29 -52.19 -24.93
CA ALA A 273 76.41 -51.85 -23.51
C ALA A 273 76.28 -50.33 -23.21
N ALA A 274 76.72 -49.47 -24.13
CA ALA A 274 76.90 -48.04 -23.86
C ALA A 274 75.59 -47.22 -23.93
N ALA A 275 74.66 -47.52 -24.85
CA ALA A 275 73.43 -46.70 -25.01
C ALA A 275 72.28 -47.01 -24.06
N LEU A 276 72.32 -48.13 -23.34
CA LEU A 276 71.29 -48.46 -22.34
C LEU A 276 71.22 -47.39 -21.25
N LYS A 277 72.38 -46.81 -20.90
CA LYS A 277 72.50 -45.77 -19.89
C LYS A 277 71.94 -44.41 -20.37
N ALA A 278 72.11 -44.07 -21.65
CA ALA A 278 71.60 -42.81 -22.22
C ALA A 278 70.07 -42.81 -22.43
N ALA A 279 69.48 -43.92 -22.89
CA ALA A 279 68.04 -44.02 -23.14
C ALA A 279 67.19 -44.07 -21.86
N SER A 280 67.70 -44.68 -20.78
CA SER A 280 67.04 -44.69 -19.47
C SER A 280 66.90 -43.29 -18.87
N GLU A 281 67.91 -42.45 -19.05
CA GLU A 281 67.88 -41.06 -18.57
C GLU A 281 66.93 -40.20 -19.43
N ALA A 282 66.84 -40.42 -20.75
CA ALA A 282 65.89 -39.68 -21.59
C ALA A 282 64.42 -40.02 -21.34
N GLU A 283 64.07 -41.30 -21.07
CA GLU A 283 62.72 -41.69 -20.69
C GLU A 283 62.34 -41.12 -19.31
N ALA A 284 63.29 -41.06 -18.37
CA ALA A 284 63.08 -40.37 -17.10
C ALA A 284 62.83 -38.86 -17.29
N ALA A 285 63.56 -38.19 -18.19
CA ALA A 285 63.35 -36.78 -18.54
C ALA A 285 61.97 -36.53 -19.20
N LYS A 286 61.50 -37.46 -20.02
CA LYS A 286 60.16 -37.44 -20.65
C LYS A 286 59.03 -37.66 -19.65
N ASP A 287 59.18 -38.64 -18.76
CA ASP A 287 58.24 -38.88 -17.67
C ASP A 287 58.12 -37.65 -16.76
N ASP A 288 59.24 -37.00 -16.46
CA ASP A 288 59.27 -35.75 -15.70
C ASP A 288 58.65 -34.57 -16.47
N THR A 289 58.81 -34.51 -17.79
CA THR A 289 58.10 -33.54 -18.63
C THR A 289 56.59 -33.76 -18.60
N ALA A 290 56.14 -35.00 -18.65
CA ALA A 290 54.72 -35.34 -18.51
C ALA A 290 54.19 -35.04 -17.10
N LYS A 291 55.00 -35.23 -16.05
CA LYS A 291 54.67 -34.77 -14.69
C LYS A 291 54.54 -33.25 -14.65
N ALA A 292 55.45 -32.51 -15.26
CA ALA A 292 55.41 -31.05 -15.35
C ALA A 292 54.16 -30.54 -16.10
N ALA A 293 53.81 -31.15 -17.24
CA ALA A 293 52.60 -30.80 -18.00
C ALA A 293 51.29 -31.08 -17.24
N ARG A 294 51.21 -32.22 -16.54
CA ARG A 294 50.05 -32.55 -15.68
C ARG A 294 49.93 -31.55 -14.53
N ALA A 295 51.06 -31.18 -13.91
CA ALA A 295 51.09 -30.20 -12.84
C ALA A 295 50.69 -28.80 -13.34
N ALA A 296 51.18 -28.37 -14.51
CA ALA A 296 50.76 -27.13 -15.16
C ALA A 296 49.26 -27.09 -15.47
N SER A 297 48.69 -28.20 -15.95
CA SER A 297 47.24 -28.31 -16.20
C SER A 297 46.41 -28.19 -14.91
N ARG A 298 46.89 -28.79 -13.81
CA ARG A 298 46.25 -28.62 -12.49
C ARG A 298 46.33 -27.17 -12.01
N ALA A 299 47.47 -26.50 -12.22
CA ALA A 299 47.63 -25.09 -11.87
C ALA A 299 46.67 -24.19 -12.66
N ALA A 300 46.54 -24.40 -13.98
CA ALA A 300 45.62 -23.64 -14.84
C ALA A 300 44.14 -23.85 -14.48
N LYS A 301 43.75 -25.09 -14.17
CA LYS A 301 42.39 -25.41 -13.72
C LYS A 301 42.05 -24.76 -12.38
N ALA A 302 42.96 -24.86 -11.41
CA ALA A 302 42.80 -24.21 -10.11
C ALA A 302 42.72 -22.68 -10.25
N ALA A 303 43.47 -22.08 -11.19
CA ALA A 303 43.39 -20.65 -11.49
C ALA A 303 42.02 -20.24 -12.07
N SER A 304 41.45 -21.03 -12.98
CA SER A 304 40.13 -20.76 -13.56
C SER A 304 39.02 -20.86 -12.50
N GLN A 305 39.10 -21.86 -11.62
CA GLN A 305 38.18 -22.00 -10.50
C GLN A 305 38.34 -20.86 -9.48
N ALA A 306 39.57 -20.41 -9.21
CA ALA A 306 39.81 -19.27 -8.34
C ALA A 306 39.19 -17.98 -8.91
N ALA A 307 39.19 -17.79 -10.24
CA ALA A 307 38.53 -16.68 -10.91
C ALA A 307 37.00 -16.74 -10.77
N ALA A 308 36.38 -17.92 -10.93
CA ALA A 308 34.95 -18.11 -10.71
C ALA A 308 34.54 -17.82 -9.25
N ALA A 309 35.31 -18.33 -8.27
CA ALA A 309 35.09 -18.02 -6.86
C ALA A 309 35.27 -16.52 -6.55
N ALA A 310 36.19 -15.85 -7.25
CA ALA A 310 36.35 -14.39 -7.13
C ALA A 310 35.13 -13.63 -7.69
N GLN A 311 34.55 -14.09 -8.80
CA GLN A 311 33.32 -13.50 -9.35
C GLN A 311 32.14 -13.65 -8.38
N GLN A 312 31.98 -14.83 -7.78
CA GLN A 312 30.97 -15.07 -6.75
C GLN A 312 31.15 -14.16 -5.52
N ALA A 313 32.39 -13.93 -5.08
CA ALA A 313 32.68 -12.98 -4.00
C ALA A 313 32.32 -11.53 -4.38
N ILE A 314 32.54 -11.12 -5.64
CA ILE A 314 32.15 -9.80 -6.15
C ILE A 314 30.63 -9.63 -6.15
N ASP A 315 29.88 -10.63 -6.63
CA ASP A 315 28.42 -10.53 -6.71
C ASP A 315 27.78 -10.55 -5.32
N ALA A 316 28.29 -11.37 -4.39
CA ALA A 316 27.90 -11.32 -2.98
C ALA A 316 28.23 -9.96 -2.33
N SER A 317 29.37 -9.36 -2.65
CA SER A 317 29.76 -8.02 -2.18
C SER A 317 28.83 -6.92 -2.71
N ARG A 318 28.41 -7.00 -3.98
CA ARG A 318 27.41 -6.08 -4.55
C ARG A 318 26.05 -6.23 -3.86
N ALA A 319 25.62 -7.46 -3.61
CA ALA A 319 24.38 -7.73 -2.86
C ALA A 319 24.45 -7.17 -1.43
N ALA A 320 25.60 -7.32 -0.75
CA ALA A 320 25.84 -6.72 0.56
C ALA A 320 25.73 -5.18 0.51
N ASN A 321 26.39 -4.52 -0.46
CA ASN A 321 26.31 -3.06 -0.62
C ASN A 321 24.88 -2.57 -0.89
N ASN A 322 24.11 -3.28 -1.73
CA ASN A 322 22.72 -2.94 -2.00
C ASN A 322 21.86 -3.08 -0.74
N SER A 323 22.03 -4.15 0.02
CA SER A 323 21.30 -4.37 1.27
C SER A 323 21.69 -3.37 2.36
N ALA A 324 22.96 -2.97 2.43
CA ALA A 324 23.43 -1.92 3.33
C ALA A 324 22.82 -0.55 3.01
N ARG A 325 22.62 -0.22 1.72
CA ARG A 325 21.89 0.99 1.31
C ARG A 325 20.43 0.97 1.75
N VAL A 326 19.77 -0.19 1.69
CA VAL A 326 18.41 -0.34 2.22
C VAL A 326 18.40 -0.08 3.73
N ALA A 327 19.36 -0.66 4.48
CA ALA A 327 19.49 -0.40 5.91
C ALA A 327 19.72 1.09 6.22
N ALA A 328 20.55 1.79 5.45
CA ALA A 328 20.81 3.22 5.61
C ALA A 328 19.59 4.11 5.31
N ASN A 329 18.82 3.76 4.26
CA ASN A 329 17.58 4.45 3.93
C ASN A 329 16.52 4.26 5.02
N ALA A 330 16.34 3.03 5.51
CA ALA A 330 15.44 2.72 6.60
C ALA A 330 15.85 3.43 7.91
N ALA A 331 17.16 3.52 8.19
CA ALA A 331 17.66 4.31 9.32
C ALA A 331 17.37 5.80 9.18
N SER A 332 17.49 6.36 7.97
CA SER A 332 17.14 7.76 7.69
C SER A 332 15.65 8.03 7.88
N GLN A 333 14.78 7.09 7.49
CA GLN A 333 13.34 7.16 7.73
C GLN A 333 13.01 7.09 9.23
N ALA A 334 13.67 6.18 9.97
CA ALA A 334 13.51 6.10 11.42
C ALA A 334 13.93 7.41 12.11
N ALA A 335 15.04 8.02 11.70
CA ALA A 335 15.48 9.32 12.23
C ALA A 335 14.50 10.46 11.90
N ALA A 336 13.95 10.49 10.68
CA ALA A 336 12.96 11.48 10.28
C ALA A 336 11.66 11.36 11.10
N ALA A 337 11.18 10.13 11.30
CA ALA A 337 10.03 9.85 12.15
C ALA A 337 10.31 10.22 13.62
N ALA A 338 11.50 9.93 14.14
CA ALA A 338 11.89 10.35 15.49
C ALA A 338 11.93 11.88 15.66
N ALA A 339 12.37 12.62 14.64
CA ALA A 339 12.31 14.08 14.64
C ALA A 339 10.86 14.58 14.61
N GLY A 340 9.98 13.95 13.83
CA GLY A 340 8.54 14.19 13.83
C GLY A 340 7.91 13.99 15.21
N ALA A 341 8.24 12.88 15.88
CA ALA A 341 7.79 12.60 17.24
C ALA A 341 8.28 13.64 18.26
N ALA A 342 9.53 14.11 18.14
CA ALA A 342 10.07 15.15 19.02
C ALA A 342 9.41 16.52 18.82
N GLN A 343 9.09 16.88 17.57
CA GLN A 343 8.34 18.10 17.25
C GLN A 343 6.92 18.04 17.79
N ALA A 344 6.23 16.92 17.58
CA ALA A 344 4.89 16.69 18.11
C ALA A 344 4.88 16.74 19.65
N ALA A 345 5.87 16.12 20.31
CA ALA A 345 6.05 16.23 21.76
C ALA A 345 6.30 17.68 22.23
N SER A 346 6.98 18.51 21.44
CA SER A 346 7.15 19.93 21.76
C SER A 346 5.85 20.71 21.64
N ARG A 347 5.01 20.41 20.63
CA ARG A 347 3.68 21.00 20.53
C ARG A 347 2.81 20.61 21.71
N ALA A 348 2.87 19.34 22.15
CA ALA A 348 2.17 18.87 23.33
C ALA A 348 2.57 19.62 24.61
N ARG A 349 3.88 19.87 24.81
CA ARG A 349 4.37 20.66 25.94
C ARG A 349 3.94 22.12 25.90
N ASN A 350 3.92 22.74 24.72
CA ASN A 350 3.47 24.12 24.58
C ASN A 350 1.97 24.25 24.90
N ALA A 351 1.14 23.37 24.34
CA ALA A 351 -0.28 23.37 24.62
C ALA A 351 -0.56 23.06 26.11
N ALA A 352 0.22 22.18 26.74
CA ALA A 352 0.13 21.97 28.19
C ALA A 352 0.48 23.22 29.02
N ALA A 353 1.47 23.99 28.59
CA ALA A 353 1.83 25.26 29.23
C ALA A 353 0.72 26.31 29.06
N ASP A 354 0.10 26.39 27.88
CA ASP A 354 -1.02 27.29 27.62
C ASP A 354 -2.24 26.91 28.46
N ALA A 355 -2.54 25.61 28.58
CA ALA A 355 -3.58 25.10 29.48
C ALA A 355 -3.33 25.48 30.95
N ALA A 356 -2.07 25.45 31.39
CA ALA A 356 -1.69 25.85 32.75
C ALA A 356 -1.80 27.37 32.97
N VAL A 357 -1.57 28.20 31.95
CA VAL A 357 -1.79 29.66 32.01
C VAL A 357 -3.29 29.95 32.15
N ASP A 358 -4.10 29.28 31.34
CA ASP A 358 -5.56 29.42 31.39
C ASP A 358 -6.13 28.98 32.74
N ALA A 359 -5.61 27.90 33.33
CA ALA A 359 -5.99 27.49 34.68
C ALA A 359 -5.69 28.57 35.73
N ARG A 360 -4.55 29.26 35.64
CA ARG A 360 -4.22 30.38 36.55
C ARG A 360 -5.13 31.59 36.35
N ASN A 361 -5.54 31.85 35.11
CA ASN A 361 -6.49 32.92 34.81
C ASN A 361 -7.88 32.59 35.38
N ALA A 362 -8.30 31.32 35.32
CA ALA A 362 -9.53 30.85 35.93
C ALA A 362 -9.53 31.02 37.46
N ASP A 363 -8.43 30.65 38.14
CA ASP A 363 -8.26 30.87 39.58
C ASP A 363 -8.35 32.36 39.96
N ALA A 364 -7.64 33.23 39.23
CA ALA A 364 -7.65 34.68 39.47
C ALA A 364 -9.05 35.28 39.32
N ALA A 365 -9.78 34.83 38.28
CA ALA A 365 -11.14 35.24 38.01
C ALA A 365 -12.12 34.74 39.08
N ARG A 366 -11.95 33.51 39.57
CA ARG A 366 -12.67 32.99 40.74
C ARG A 366 -12.44 33.83 41.99
N VAL A 367 -11.19 34.19 42.30
CA VAL A 367 -10.87 35.04 43.45
C VAL A 367 -11.55 36.40 43.34
N ALA A 368 -11.59 36.99 42.14
CA ALA A 368 -12.32 38.23 41.88
C ALA A 368 -13.84 38.07 42.11
N ALA A 369 -14.44 36.96 41.67
CA ALA A 369 -15.85 36.65 41.90
C ALA A 369 -16.18 36.51 43.39
N VAL A 370 -15.33 35.82 44.15
CA VAL A 370 -15.45 35.65 45.61
C VAL A 370 -15.33 36.98 46.34
N ASN A 371 -14.40 37.86 45.92
CA ASN A 371 -14.23 39.19 46.51
C ASN A 371 -15.45 40.10 46.26
N ALA A 372 -15.97 40.08 45.04
CA ALA A 372 -17.17 40.83 44.67
C ALA A 372 -18.41 40.33 45.44
N ARG A 373 -18.56 39.01 45.61
CA ARG A 373 -19.58 38.45 46.52
C ARG A 373 -19.44 38.93 47.95
N ASN A 374 -18.23 38.95 48.50
CA ASN A 374 -18.00 39.41 49.86
C ASN A 374 -18.33 40.91 50.00
N ALA A 375 -18.05 41.72 48.98
CA ALA A 375 -18.45 43.13 48.92
C ALA A 375 -19.97 43.30 48.85
N ALA A 376 -20.67 42.45 48.09
CA ALA A 376 -22.14 42.42 48.04
C ALA A 376 -22.77 42.13 49.42
N LYS A 377 -22.16 41.25 50.23
CA LYS A 377 -22.58 41.02 51.63
C LYS A 377 -22.47 42.26 52.52
N GLY A 378 -21.50 43.14 52.26
CA GLY A 378 -21.23 44.35 53.04
C GLY A 378 -22.00 45.60 52.59
N ALA A 379 -22.80 45.51 51.53
CA ALA A 379 -23.51 46.65 50.96
C ALA A 379 -24.77 47.03 51.76
N ASN A 380 -25.03 48.34 51.90
CA ASN A 380 -26.15 48.86 52.69
C ASN A 380 -27.45 48.98 51.89
N LEU A 381 -27.36 49.36 50.61
CA LEU A 381 -28.49 49.51 49.69
C LEU A 381 -28.56 48.34 48.71
N ALA A 382 -29.76 48.02 48.22
CA ALA A 382 -29.95 46.96 47.21
C ALA A 382 -29.16 47.24 45.92
N ALA A 383 -29.04 48.51 45.52
CA ALA A 383 -28.28 48.93 44.34
C ALA A 383 -26.77 48.63 44.44
N ASP A 384 -26.14 48.91 45.59
CA ASP A 384 -24.70 48.65 45.80
C ASP A 384 -24.39 47.13 45.83
N ALA A 385 -25.32 46.33 46.36
CA ALA A 385 -25.22 44.87 46.36
C ALA A 385 -25.37 44.30 44.94
N ALA A 386 -26.25 44.89 44.12
CA ALA A 386 -26.46 44.51 42.73
C ALA A 386 -25.23 44.82 41.85
N ASP A 387 -24.57 45.96 42.06
CA ASP A 387 -23.34 46.33 41.37
C ASP A 387 -22.19 45.34 41.64
N GLN A 388 -22.08 44.86 42.88
CA GLN A 388 -21.09 43.85 43.25
C GLN A 388 -21.46 42.45 42.76
N ALA A 389 -22.75 42.12 42.66
CA ALA A 389 -23.21 40.90 42.02
C ALA A 389 -22.86 40.87 40.51
N SER A 390 -23.01 42.00 39.82
CA SER A 390 -22.60 42.14 38.40
C SER A 390 -21.10 41.89 38.21
N LYS A 391 -20.25 42.48 39.05
CA LYS A 391 -18.79 42.23 39.03
C LYS A 391 -18.43 40.78 39.31
N ALA A 392 -19.13 40.14 40.26
CA ALA A 392 -18.92 38.72 40.56
C ALA A 392 -19.25 37.84 39.34
N ALA A 393 -20.30 38.20 38.61
CA ALA A 393 -20.76 37.45 37.45
C ALA A 393 -19.87 37.65 36.21
N THR A 394 -19.33 38.86 35.98
CA THR A 394 -18.29 39.07 34.94
C THR A 394 -17.05 38.22 35.22
N ALA A 395 -16.60 38.20 36.47
CA ALA A 395 -15.45 37.40 36.88
C ALA A 395 -15.73 35.89 36.76
N ALA A 396 -16.95 35.42 36.99
CA ALA A 396 -17.33 34.04 36.71
C ALA A 396 -17.29 33.70 35.21
N GLY A 397 -17.71 34.62 34.33
CA GLY A 397 -17.60 34.48 32.88
C GLY A 397 -16.15 34.45 32.38
N ASP A 398 -15.26 35.24 32.98
CA ASP A 398 -13.81 35.19 32.70
C ASP A 398 -13.19 33.84 33.13
N ALA A 399 -13.62 33.30 34.26
CA ALA A 399 -13.19 31.99 34.72
C ALA A 399 -13.64 30.86 33.78
N ALA A 400 -14.90 30.89 33.33
CA ALA A 400 -15.44 29.90 32.38
C ALA A 400 -14.74 29.94 31.01
N ARG A 401 -14.45 31.14 30.47
CA ARG A 401 -13.67 31.28 29.22
C ARG A 401 -12.26 30.72 29.35
N SER A 402 -11.61 30.96 30.48
CA SER A 402 -10.28 30.43 30.75
C SER A 402 -10.33 28.90 30.91
N ALA A 403 -11.35 28.33 31.56
CA ALA A 403 -11.54 26.88 31.64
C ALA A 403 -11.75 26.22 30.27
N ALA A 404 -12.52 26.85 29.37
CA ALA A 404 -12.69 26.37 27.99
C ALA A 404 -11.37 26.43 27.19
N GLY A 405 -10.58 27.51 27.36
CA GLY A 405 -9.24 27.62 26.78
C GLY A 405 -8.30 26.51 27.27
N ALA A 406 -8.32 26.21 28.58
CA ALA A 406 -7.54 25.13 29.16
C ALA A 406 -7.94 23.75 28.60
N GLY A 407 -9.25 23.51 28.40
CA GLY A 407 -9.76 22.28 27.77
C GLY A 407 -9.33 22.11 26.31
N ALA A 408 -9.43 23.17 25.50
CA ALA A 408 -8.97 23.15 24.11
C ALA A 408 -7.46 22.87 24.00
N ASN A 409 -6.67 23.52 24.86
CA ASN A 409 -5.23 23.31 24.95
C ASN A 409 -4.86 21.89 25.42
N ALA A 410 -5.67 21.27 26.28
CA ALA A 410 -5.51 19.87 26.67
C ALA A 410 -5.77 18.89 25.50
N ASN A 411 -6.76 19.16 24.65
CA ASN A 411 -7.03 18.36 23.46
C ASN A 411 -5.91 18.52 22.40
N LEU A 412 -5.39 19.73 22.21
CA LEU A 412 -4.21 19.96 21.36
C LEU A 412 -3.00 19.19 21.87
N ALA A 413 -2.79 19.13 23.19
CA ALA A 413 -1.73 18.33 23.79
C ALA A 413 -1.91 16.82 23.55
N ALA A 414 -3.14 16.30 23.68
CA ALA A 414 -3.46 14.90 23.44
C ALA A 414 -3.32 14.49 21.96
N ASN A 415 -3.77 15.32 21.02
CA ASN A 415 -3.62 15.07 19.58
C ASN A 415 -2.15 15.05 19.16
N ALA A 416 -1.36 16.01 19.68
CA ALA A 416 0.08 16.02 19.48
C ALA A 416 0.78 14.79 20.11
N ALA A 417 0.23 14.23 21.19
CA ALA A 417 0.72 12.98 21.76
C ALA A 417 0.40 11.75 20.90
N ILE A 418 -0.81 11.67 20.31
CA ILE A 418 -1.18 10.63 19.35
C ILE A 418 -0.30 10.69 18.09
N GLU A 419 -0.09 11.89 17.55
CA GLU A 419 0.80 12.10 16.40
C GLU A 419 2.24 11.66 16.73
N ALA A 420 2.73 12.00 17.92
CA ALA A 420 4.04 11.53 18.40
C ALA A 420 4.10 10.00 18.51
N SER A 421 3.02 9.34 18.94
CA SER A 421 2.90 7.88 18.99
C SER A 421 2.89 7.23 17.60
N ASN A 422 2.21 7.83 16.61
CA ASN A 422 2.21 7.33 15.23
C ASN A 422 3.62 7.38 14.62
N TYR A 423 4.31 8.52 14.76
CA TYR A 423 5.71 8.64 14.34
C TYR A 423 6.62 7.66 15.09
N ALA A 424 6.34 7.36 16.35
CA ALA A 424 7.09 6.33 17.09
C ALA A 424 6.83 4.92 16.54
N GLY A 425 5.61 4.63 16.08
CA GLY A 425 5.25 3.42 15.34
C GLY A 425 6.01 3.30 14.02
N ASP A 426 5.97 4.33 13.18
CA ASP A 426 6.68 4.40 11.90
C ASP A 426 8.20 4.25 12.07
N SER A 427 8.77 4.94 13.07
CA SER A 427 10.18 4.80 13.41
C SER A 427 10.53 3.38 13.84
N SER A 428 9.62 2.67 14.50
CA SER A 428 9.83 1.29 14.95
C SER A 428 9.75 0.29 13.79
N ALA A 429 8.83 0.52 12.83
CA ALA A 429 8.73 -0.27 11.61
C ALA A 429 9.99 -0.10 10.73
N ALA A 430 10.43 1.15 10.50
CA ALA A 430 11.66 1.44 9.77
C ALA A 430 12.90 0.86 10.47
N ALA A 431 12.95 0.86 11.81
CA ALA A 431 14.02 0.20 12.56
C ALA A 431 14.01 -1.32 12.38
N ALA A 432 12.84 -1.95 12.31
CA ALA A 432 12.73 -3.39 12.03
C ALA A 432 13.23 -3.73 10.61
N GLU A 433 12.89 -2.91 9.61
CA GLU A 433 13.39 -3.04 8.25
C GLU A 433 14.93 -2.88 8.19
N ALA A 434 15.48 -1.87 8.87
CA ALA A 434 16.93 -1.66 8.96
C ALA A 434 17.66 -2.88 9.56
N ARG A 435 17.09 -3.52 10.60
CA ARG A 435 17.63 -4.75 11.19
C ARG A 435 17.55 -5.94 10.24
N ALA A 436 16.44 -6.11 9.52
CA ALA A 436 16.27 -7.17 8.55
C ALA A 436 17.27 -7.04 7.39
N ALA A 437 17.46 -5.82 6.88
CA ALA A 437 18.46 -5.49 5.87
C ALA A 437 19.90 -5.67 6.38
N ALA A 438 20.20 -5.29 7.62
CA ALA A 438 21.51 -5.55 8.23
C ALA A 438 21.79 -7.06 8.39
N ALA A 439 20.78 -7.85 8.75
CA ALA A 439 20.89 -9.31 8.80
C ALA A 439 21.13 -9.92 7.42
N ALA A 440 20.45 -9.43 6.37
CA ALA A 440 20.69 -9.84 5.00
C ALA A 440 22.11 -9.47 4.52
N THR A 441 22.56 -8.26 4.83
CA THR A 441 23.93 -7.79 4.54
C THR A 441 24.98 -8.69 5.19
N LYS A 442 24.80 -9.09 6.47
CA LYS A 442 25.69 -10.04 7.15
C LYS A 442 25.74 -11.41 6.45
N ARG A 443 24.61 -11.91 5.93
CA ARG A 443 24.58 -13.17 5.17
C ARG A 443 25.36 -13.06 3.86
N HIS A 444 25.19 -11.96 3.12
CA HIS A 444 25.95 -11.69 1.90
C HIS A 444 27.45 -11.51 2.17
N ALA A 445 27.83 -10.87 3.28
CA ALA A 445 29.21 -10.77 3.71
C ALA A 445 29.80 -12.15 4.08
N ALA A 446 29.05 -13.00 4.79
CA ALA A 446 29.47 -14.37 5.08
C ALA A 446 29.71 -15.18 3.80
N GLU A 447 28.84 -15.02 2.79
CA GLU A 447 29.00 -15.67 1.48
C GLU A 447 30.23 -15.15 0.73
N ALA A 448 30.48 -13.84 0.73
CA ALA A 448 31.68 -13.25 0.14
C ALA A 448 32.96 -13.78 0.81
N ASN A 449 32.98 -13.93 2.14
CA ASN A 449 34.10 -14.51 2.90
C ASN A 449 34.32 -16.00 2.58
N ARG A 450 33.24 -16.77 2.42
CA ARG A 450 33.30 -18.18 2.01
C ARG A 450 33.93 -18.30 0.61
N ALA A 451 33.44 -17.52 -0.36
CA ALA A 451 33.95 -17.50 -1.73
C ALA A 451 35.41 -17.03 -1.80
N ALA A 452 35.80 -16.02 -1.02
CA ALA A 452 37.19 -15.57 -0.90
C ALA A 452 38.12 -16.66 -0.33
N SER A 453 37.66 -17.39 0.69
CA SER A 453 38.43 -18.49 1.28
C SER A 453 38.60 -19.66 0.29
N ALA A 454 37.58 -19.94 -0.53
CA ALA A 454 37.66 -20.90 -1.62
C ALA A 454 38.68 -20.46 -2.69
N ALA A 455 38.67 -19.19 -3.09
CA ALA A 455 39.64 -18.64 -4.05
C ALA A 455 41.08 -18.74 -3.54
N GLU A 456 41.33 -18.49 -2.25
CA GLU A 456 42.66 -18.66 -1.62
C GLU A 456 43.11 -20.12 -1.53
N ALA A 457 42.21 -21.05 -1.22
CA ALA A 457 42.53 -22.47 -1.20
C ALA A 457 42.90 -22.95 -2.60
N LEU A 458 42.20 -22.48 -3.64
CA LEU A 458 42.49 -22.76 -5.03
C LEU A 458 43.81 -22.11 -5.48
N ALA A 459 44.11 -20.90 -5.01
CA ALA A 459 45.39 -20.26 -5.30
C ALA A 459 46.57 -21.02 -4.68
N ARG A 460 46.43 -21.53 -3.45
CA ARG A 460 47.42 -22.42 -2.83
C ARG A 460 47.60 -23.72 -3.62
N LYS A 461 46.52 -24.34 -4.07
CA LYS A 461 46.58 -25.53 -4.94
C LYS A 461 47.31 -25.25 -6.26
N ALA A 462 47.06 -24.09 -6.88
CA ALA A 462 47.75 -23.67 -8.09
C ALA A 462 49.26 -23.47 -7.84
N ALA A 463 49.63 -22.86 -6.71
CA ALA A 463 51.03 -22.67 -6.32
C ALA A 463 51.74 -24.01 -6.02
N THR A 464 51.11 -24.95 -5.33
CA THR A 464 51.66 -26.31 -5.12
C THR A 464 51.90 -27.00 -6.46
N ALA A 465 50.93 -26.95 -7.36
CA ALA A 465 51.06 -27.54 -8.69
C ALA A 465 52.16 -26.87 -9.53
N ALA A 466 52.36 -25.54 -9.40
CA ALA A 466 53.49 -24.86 -10.02
C ALA A 466 54.84 -25.30 -9.43
N GLY A 467 54.92 -25.54 -8.11
CA GLY A 467 56.10 -26.13 -7.45
C GLY A 467 56.44 -27.52 -7.98
N GLU A 468 55.44 -28.40 -8.07
CA GLU A 468 55.58 -29.74 -8.65
C GLU A 468 56.05 -29.70 -10.12
N ALA A 469 55.54 -28.74 -10.90
CA ALA A 469 55.96 -28.56 -12.29
C ALA A 469 57.43 -28.14 -12.40
N ARG A 470 57.87 -27.24 -11.52
CA ARG A 470 59.26 -26.76 -11.44
C ARG A 470 60.23 -27.86 -11.00
N ASP A 471 59.86 -28.67 -10.02
CA ASP A 471 60.72 -29.74 -9.51
C ASP A 471 60.86 -30.86 -10.55
N ALA A 472 59.77 -31.19 -11.25
CA ALA A 472 59.82 -32.09 -12.40
C ALA A 472 60.68 -31.53 -13.55
N ALA A 473 60.62 -30.22 -13.83
CA ALA A 473 61.48 -29.59 -14.83
C ALA A 473 62.98 -29.63 -14.45
N ARG A 474 63.33 -29.47 -13.16
CA ARG A 474 64.71 -29.59 -12.67
C ARG A 474 65.24 -31.03 -12.74
N SER A 475 64.38 -32.00 -12.46
CA SER A 475 64.68 -33.43 -12.59
C SER A 475 64.92 -33.80 -14.06
N ALA A 476 64.04 -33.35 -14.97
CA ALA A 476 64.20 -33.54 -16.42
C ALA A 476 65.52 -32.96 -16.96
N ALA A 477 65.94 -31.78 -16.47
CA ALA A 477 67.22 -31.17 -16.85
C ALA A 477 68.45 -31.97 -16.35
N THR A 478 68.34 -32.61 -15.18
CA THR A 478 69.41 -33.46 -14.63
C THR A 478 69.58 -34.73 -15.47
N HIS A 479 68.45 -35.36 -15.81
CA HIS A 479 68.41 -36.53 -16.67
C HIS A 479 68.92 -36.24 -18.10
N ALA A 480 68.65 -35.05 -18.64
CA ALA A 480 69.19 -34.63 -19.93
C ALA A 480 70.73 -34.55 -19.96
N ASN A 481 71.36 -34.08 -18.88
CA ASN A 481 72.83 -34.02 -18.78
C ASN A 481 73.47 -35.41 -18.67
N ASN A 482 72.82 -36.35 -17.99
CA ASN A 482 73.31 -37.74 -17.87
C ASN A 482 73.15 -38.53 -19.17
N ALA A 483 72.08 -38.27 -19.94
CA ALA A 483 71.86 -38.85 -21.26
C ALA A 483 72.95 -38.43 -22.26
N ALA A 484 73.44 -37.19 -22.18
CA ALA A 484 74.52 -36.67 -23.02
C ALA A 484 75.88 -37.35 -22.77
N ALA A 485 76.24 -37.69 -21.53
CA ALA A 485 77.53 -38.35 -21.24
C ALA A 485 77.59 -39.82 -21.69
N ALA A 486 76.45 -40.51 -21.72
CA ALA A 486 76.36 -41.89 -22.21
C ALA A 486 76.20 -41.97 -23.75
N ALA A 487 75.98 -40.82 -24.42
CA ALA A 487 75.86 -40.67 -25.86
C ALA A 487 77.14 -41.01 -26.64
N ASP A 488 78.28 -40.58 -26.11
CA ASP A 488 79.56 -40.58 -26.83
C ASP A 488 80.18 -41.98 -26.95
N GLU A 489 79.91 -42.90 -26.02
CA GLU A 489 80.53 -44.24 -25.97
C GLU A 489 79.93 -45.26 -26.95
N ALA A 490 78.75 -45.00 -27.50
CA ALA A 490 78.02 -46.01 -28.26
C ALA A 490 78.30 -45.97 -29.78
N ALA A 491 78.79 -44.83 -30.32
CA ALA A 491 78.71 -44.41 -31.73
C ALA A 491 79.41 -45.30 -32.79
N GLU A 492 80.34 -46.17 -32.39
CA GLU A 492 81.33 -46.78 -33.30
C GLU A 492 80.92 -48.16 -33.87
N HIS A 493 80.16 -48.97 -33.12
CA HIS A 493 79.95 -50.40 -33.42
C HIS A 493 78.73 -50.71 -34.30
N ALA A 494 78.41 -49.80 -35.20
CA ALA A 494 77.05 -49.40 -35.38
C ALA A 494 76.59 -49.53 -36.85
N GLY A 495 77.31 -48.94 -37.79
CA GLY A 495 76.95 -48.67 -39.19
C GLY A 495 76.05 -49.66 -39.96
N ASP A 496 76.37 -50.95 -40.01
CA ASP A 496 75.91 -51.83 -41.10
C ASP A 496 74.58 -52.57 -40.85
N ALA A 497 74.13 -52.62 -39.60
CA ALA A 497 72.96 -53.41 -39.23
C ALA A 497 71.66 -52.57 -39.28
N ALA A 498 71.69 -51.38 -38.69
CA ALA A 498 70.45 -50.67 -38.34
C ALA A 498 69.53 -50.25 -39.49
N THR A 499 69.98 -50.11 -40.74
CA THR A 499 69.13 -49.57 -41.80
C THR A 499 67.83 -50.36 -42.03
N ALA A 500 67.87 -51.67 -41.79
CA ALA A 500 66.73 -52.58 -41.96
C ALA A 500 65.87 -52.75 -40.69
N ALA A 501 66.50 -52.95 -39.51
CA ALA A 501 65.78 -53.08 -38.23
C ALA A 501 65.05 -51.80 -37.83
N ALA A 502 65.66 -50.65 -38.09
CA ALA A 502 65.16 -49.36 -37.65
C ALA A 502 63.83 -48.99 -38.31
N LYS A 503 63.64 -49.31 -39.60
CA LYS A 503 62.37 -49.03 -40.28
C LYS A 503 61.22 -49.88 -39.71
N SER A 504 61.45 -51.16 -39.45
CA SER A 504 60.45 -52.05 -38.82
C SER A 504 60.08 -51.61 -37.40
N THR A 505 61.09 -51.22 -36.61
CA THR A 505 60.96 -50.76 -35.23
C THR A 505 60.29 -49.40 -35.10
N ALA A 506 60.67 -48.45 -35.96
CA ALA A 506 60.07 -47.12 -36.00
C ALA A 506 58.57 -47.22 -36.29
N HIS A 507 58.19 -48.04 -37.28
CA HIS A 507 56.79 -48.33 -37.56
C HIS A 507 56.08 -49.02 -36.37
N ALA A 508 56.75 -49.90 -35.61
CA ALA A 508 56.14 -50.51 -34.42
C ALA A 508 56.04 -49.58 -33.19
N ASN A 509 57.05 -48.74 -32.93
CA ASN A 509 57.02 -47.75 -31.86
C ASN A 509 56.05 -46.62 -32.17
N ALA A 510 55.98 -46.17 -33.43
CA ALA A 510 54.94 -45.24 -33.90
C ALA A 510 53.54 -45.85 -33.77
N ALA A 511 53.38 -47.17 -34.01
CA ALA A 511 52.13 -47.85 -33.74
C ALA A 511 51.76 -47.87 -32.24
N THR A 512 52.73 -48.07 -31.35
CA THR A 512 52.54 -47.99 -29.89
C THR A 512 52.27 -46.59 -29.38
N GLU A 513 52.98 -45.58 -29.88
CA GLU A 513 52.76 -44.16 -29.56
C GLU A 513 51.37 -43.72 -30.02
N ALA A 514 50.98 -44.06 -31.25
CA ALA A 514 49.65 -43.78 -31.76
C ALA A 514 48.56 -44.51 -30.94
N ALA A 515 48.81 -45.76 -30.50
CA ALA A 515 47.90 -46.47 -29.61
C ALA A 515 47.80 -45.83 -28.21
N MET A 516 48.91 -45.35 -27.65
CA MET A 516 48.94 -44.64 -26.37
C MET A 516 48.29 -43.27 -26.44
N VAL A 517 48.45 -42.52 -27.54
CA VAL A 517 47.70 -41.29 -27.80
C VAL A 517 46.21 -41.60 -27.77
N SER A 518 45.78 -42.67 -28.46
CA SER A 518 44.38 -43.13 -28.43
C SER A 518 43.89 -43.42 -26.99
N THR A 519 44.69 -44.13 -26.17
CA THR A 519 44.35 -44.42 -24.76
C THR A 519 44.30 -43.16 -23.87
N ASN A 520 45.28 -42.26 -23.99
CA ASN A 520 45.36 -41.05 -23.16
C ASN A 520 44.23 -40.07 -23.47
N VAL A 521 43.84 -39.99 -24.74
CA VAL A 521 42.70 -39.19 -25.19
C VAL A 521 41.39 -39.72 -24.58
N VAL A 522 41.22 -41.03 -24.47
CA VAL A 522 40.09 -41.65 -23.75
C VAL A 522 40.10 -41.31 -22.26
N LEU A 523 41.25 -41.38 -21.59
CA LEU A 523 41.37 -40.99 -20.17
C LEU A 523 41.06 -39.50 -19.97
N LYS A 524 41.49 -38.63 -20.88
CA LYS A 524 41.18 -37.20 -20.85
C LYS A 524 39.68 -36.95 -21.06
N ALA A 525 39.04 -37.69 -21.95
CA ALA A 525 37.59 -37.63 -22.16
C ALA A 525 36.81 -38.05 -20.90
N GLN A 526 37.28 -39.09 -20.18
CA GLN A 526 36.72 -39.49 -18.89
C GLN A 526 36.88 -38.40 -17.81
N GLN A 527 38.04 -37.73 -17.75
CA GLN A 527 38.26 -36.63 -16.81
C GLN A 527 37.37 -35.41 -17.09
N VAL A 528 37.18 -35.04 -18.37
CA VAL A 528 36.27 -33.97 -18.79
C VAL A 528 34.84 -34.32 -18.36
N TYR A 529 34.41 -35.56 -18.61
CA TYR A 529 33.11 -36.05 -18.18
C TYR A 529 32.93 -35.95 -16.65
N THR A 530 33.87 -36.46 -15.85
CA THR A 530 33.78 -36.41 -14.38
C THR A 530 33.68 -34.96 -13.87
N LEU A 531 34.50 -34.06 -14.41
CA LEU A 531 34.48 -32.65 -14.01
C LEU A 531 33.14 -31.97 -14.37
N ALA A 532 32.61 -32.23 -15.57
CA ALA A 532 31.33 -31.67 -15.98
C ALA A 532 30.21 -32.08 -15.01
N ARG A 533 30.22 -33.32 -14.51
CA ARG A 533 29.25 -33.79 -13.50
C ARG A 533 29.40 -33.07 -12.15
N GLU A 534 30.63 -32.79 -11.72
CA GLU A 534 30.89 -32.04 -10.47
C GLU A 534 30.39 -30.59 -10.57
N VAL A 535 30.66 -29.91 -11.70
CA VAL A 535 30.24 -28.51 -11.92
C VAL A 535 28.72 -28.38 -11.96
N GLU A 536 28.03 -29.25 -12.72
CA GLU A 536 26.57 -29.24 -12.78
C GLU A 536 25.93 -29.48 -11.40
N ALA A 537 26.53 -30.33 -10.56
CA ALA A 537 26.03 -30.59 -9.21
C ALA A 537 26.14 -29.35 -8.29
N GLU A 538 27.26 -28.64 -8.33
CA GLU A 538 27.46 -27.41 -7.54
C GLU A 538 26.59 -26.25 -8.04
N GLU A 539 26.41 -26.10 -9.35
CA GLU A 539 25.51 -25.10 -9.92
C GLU A 539 24.05 -25.34 -9.49
N LEU A 540 23.59 -26.60 -9.58
CA LEU A 540 22.25 -27.00 -9.15
C LEU A 540 22.05 -26.75 -7.66
N LEU A 541 23.06 -27.03 -6.82
CA LEU A 541 23.02 -26.73 -5.40
C LEU A 541 22.89 -25.22 -5.13
N GLY A 542 23.68 -24.40 -5.82
CA GLY A 542 23.62 -22.94 -5.71
C GLY A 542 22.23 -22.38 -6.03
N ARG A 543 21.63 -22.83 -7.14
CA ARG A 543 20.27 -22.45 -7.55
C ARG A 543 19.21 -22.96 -6.57
N THR A 544 19.38 -24.17 -6.04
CA THR A 544 18.48 -24.74 -5.02
C THR A 544 18.40 -23.84 -3.80
N ASN A 545 19.55 -23.41 -3.28
CA ASN A 545 19.61 -22.54 -2.11
C ASN A 545 18.99 -21.17 -2.40
N ALA A 546 19.31 -20.55 -3.54
CA ALA A 546 18.70 -19.28 -3.92
C ALA A 546 17.17 -19.39 -4.11
N GLY A 547 16.68 -20.52 -4.63
CA GLY A 547 15.26 -20.81 -4.76
C GLY A 547 14.57 -20.97 -3.41
N ILE A 548 15.20 -21.67 -2.46
CA ILE A 548 14.68 -21.85 -1.09
C ILE A 548 14.49 -20.50 -0.40
N GLU A 549 15.46 -19.59 -0.51
CA GLU A 549 15.36 -18.28 0.15
C GLU A 549 14.21 -17.44 -0.43
N ARG A 550 14.06 -17.39 -1.77
CA ARG A 550 12.90 -16.73 -2.38
C ARG A 550 11.57 -17.34 -1.97
N ALA A 551 11.52 -18.67 -1.82
CA ALA A 551 10.31 -19.37 -1.40
C ALA A 551 9.92 -19.02 0.05
N LYS A 552 10.90 -18.86 0.95
CA LYS A 552 10.67 -18.40 2.33
C LYS A 552 10.13 -16.98 2.40
N ASP A 553 10.68 -16.07 1.60
CA ASP A 553 10.21 -14.67 1.56
C ASP A 553 8.74 -14.59 1.10
N GLN A 554 8.39 -15.34 0.05
CA GLN A 554 7.01 -15.42 -0.44
C GLN A 554 6.08 -16.04 0.61
N LYS A 555 6.53 -17.09 1.30
CA LYS A 555 5.77 -17.74 2.38
C LYS A 555 5.54 -16.79 3.57
N ALA A 556 6.51 -15.96 3.93
CA ALA A 556 6.36 -14.96 4.99
C ALA A 556 5.30 -13.91 4.62
N ALA A 557 5.28 -13.44 3.37
CA ALA A 557 4.25 -12.50 2.90
C ALA A 557 2.84 -13.12 2.88
N ASP A 558 2.71 -14.39 2.48
CA ASP A 558 1.44 -15.13 2.50
C ASP A 558 0.94 -15.37 3.95
N ALA A 559 1.85 -15.69 4.87
CA ALA A 559 1.54 -15.84 6.29
C ALA A 559 1.06 -14.52 6.92
N ALA A 560 1.72 -13.40 6.61
CA ALA A 560 1.30 -12.07 7.09
C ALA A 560 -0.11 -11.71 6.60
N ARG A 561 -0.42 -11.99 5.33
CA ARG A 561 -1.76 -11.78 4.76
C ARG A 561 -2.82 -12.63 5.47
N THR A 562 -2.53 -13.91 5.66
CA THR A 562 -3.46 -14.85 6.33
C THR A 562 -3.68 -14.44 7.79
N ALA A 563 -2.63 -14.04 8.51
CA ALA A 563 -2.75 -13.54 9.87
C ALA A 563 -3.62 -12.27 9.96
N GLY A 564 -3.52 -11.36 8.97
CA GLY A 564 -4.39 -10.19 8.87
C GLY A 564 -5.88 -10.55 8.71
N LEU A 565 -6.19 -11.56 7.88
CA LEU A 565 -7.56 -12.04 7.71
C LEU A 565 -8.11 -12.68 9.00
N VAL A 566 -7.30 -13.48 9.69
CA VAL A 566 -7.69 -14.10 10.97
C VAL A 566 -7.92 -13.04 12.05
N ALA A 567 -7.07 -12.00 12.10
CA ALA A 567 -7.27 -10.88 13.02
C ALA A 567 -8.57 -10.12 12.74
N LEU A 568 -8.92 -9.92 11.47
CA LEU A 568 -10.20 -9.33 11.08
C LEU A 568 -11.40 -10.20 11.50
N GLU A 569 -11.34 -11.51 11.27
CA GLU A 569 -12.39 -12.45 11.68
C GLU A 569 -12.57 -12.46 13.21
N GLN A 570 -11.46 -12.41 13.97
CA GLN A 570 -11.51 -12.34 15.42
C GLN A 570 -12.11 -11.01 15.90
N ALA A 571 -11.73 -9.88 15.29
CA ALA A 571 -12.28 -8.56 15.63
C ALA A 571 -13.81 -8.48 15.44
N VAL A 572 -14.35 -9.20 14.43
CA VAL A 572 -15.80 -9.31 14.23
C VAL A 572 -16.46 -10.11 15.36
N LYS A 573 -15.87 -11.24 15.78
CA LYS A 573 -16.40 -12.04 16.91
C LYS A 573 -16.38 -11.28 18.23
N ASP A 574 -15.29 -10.56 18.49
CA ASP A 574 -15.14 -9.77 19.71
C ASP A 574 -16.18 -8.64 19.76
N ARG A 575 -16.46 -8.00 18.62
CA ARG A 575 -17.53 -7.00 18.48
C ARG A 575 -18.91 -7.60 18.76
N ASP A 576 -19.24 -8.74 18.17
CA ASP A 576 -20.55 -9.38 18.35
C ASP A 576 -20.75 -9.88 19.80
N ALA A 577 -19.67 -10.35 20.44
CA ALA A 577 -19.69 -10.70 21.85
C ALA A 577 -19.91 -9.47 22.76
N GLU A 578 -19.26 -8.34 22.44
CA GLU A 578 -19.46 -7.09 23.15
C GLU A 578 -20.88 -6.54 22.96
N GLN A 579 -21.48 -6.71 21.77
CA GLN A 579 -22.89 -6.43 21.53
C GLN A 579 -23.80 -7.22 22.47
N GLY A 580 -23.64 -8.55 22.53
CA GLY A 580 -24.44 -9.39 23.42
C GLY A 580 -24.28 -9.01 24.90
N ARG A 581 -23.06 -8.62 25.31
CA ARG A 581 -22.77 -8.13 26.65
C ARG A 581 -23.52 -6.82 26.95
N LEU A 582 -23.50 -5.86 26.02
CA LEU A 582 -24.17 -4.57 26.18
C LEU A 582 -25.69 -4.68 26.15
N VAL A 583 -26.25 -5.59 25.35
CA VAL A 583 -27.70 -5.87 25.37
C VAL A 583 -28.14 -6.47 26.70
N ALA A 584 -27.34 -7.40 27.25
CA ALA A 584 -27.61 -7.96 28.58
C ALA A 584 -27.53 -6.88 29.67
N GLU A 585 -26.50 -6.03 29.62
CA GLU A 585 -26.33 -4.89 30.54
C GLU A 585 -27.52 -3.92 30.44
N ALA A 586 -28.00 -3.62 29.23
CA ALA A 586 -29.18 -2.78 29.00
C ALA A 586 -30.51 -3.39 29.50
N ALA A 587 -30.55 -4.70 29.75
CA ALA A 587 -31.74 -5.43 30.17
C ALA A 587 -31.80 -5.65 31.69
N GLU A 588 -30.75 -5.31 32.44
CA GLU A 588 -30.75 -5.44 33.90
C GLU A 588 -31.71 -4.41 34.56
N PRO A 589 -32.49 -4.81 35.57
CA PRO A 589 -33.34 -3.87 36.31
C PRO A 589 -32.51 -2.78 37.00
N GLY A 590 -32.76 -1.51 36.63
CA GLY A 590 -32.00 -0.37 37.16
C GLY A 590 -30.64 -0.11 36.49
N ALA A 591 -30.40 -0.70 35.31
CA ALA A 591 -29.19 -0.44 34.52
C ALA A 591 -29.01 1.05 34.21
N ASP A 592 -27.76 1.53 34.28
CA ASP A 592 -27.38 2.87 33.83
C ASP A 592 -27.39 2.93 32.30
N LEU A 593 -28.57 3.22 31.74
CA LEU A 593 -28.77 3.27 30.29
C LEU A 593 -27.92 4.35 29.60
N LYS A 594 -27.50 5.39 30.32
CA LYS A 594 -26.60 6.41 29.77
C LYS A 594 -25.20 5.83 29.57
N ALA A 595 -24.64 5.17 30.59
CA ALA A 595 -23.36 4.49 30.46
C ALA A 595 -23.38 3.36 29.41
N VAL A 596 -24.51 2.67 29.26
CA VAL A 596 -24.69 1.66 28.21
C VAL A 596 -24.77 2.29 26.82
N ALA A 597 -25.44 3.44 26.66
CA ALA A 597 -25.47 4.18 25.40
C ALA A 597 -24.06 4.62 24.97
N ASP A 598 -23.22 5.11 25.89
CA ASP A 598 -21.83 5.50 25.58
C ASP A 598 -20.98 4.32 25.11
N LYS A 599 -21.14 3.15 25.74
CA LYS A 599 -20.51 1.91 25.25
C LYS A 599 -21.11 1.45 23.92
N GLY A 600 -22.41 1.64 23.74
CA GLY A 600 -23.15 1.37 22.50
C GLY A 600 -22.65 2.20 21.32
N ARG A 601 -22.28 3.46 21.54
CA ARG A 601 -21.66 4.32 20.53
C ARG A 601 -20.26 3.83 20.12
N LYS A 602 -19.46 3.38 21.09
CA LYS A 602 -18.15 2.75 20.80
C LYS A 602 -18.32 1.49 19.96
N LEU A 603 -19.31 0.68 20.29
CA LEU A 603 -19.67 -0.50 19.51
C LEU A 603 -20.18 -0.11 18.11
N ALA A 604 -21.02 0.90 17.97
CA ALA A 604 -21.51 1.38 16.68
C ALA A 604 -20.38 1.90 15.78
N VAL A 605 -19.40 2.62 16.33
CA VAL A 605 -18.17 3.00 15.59
C VAL A 605 -17.38 1.78 15.13
N LEU A 606 -17.22 0.75 15.98
CA LEU A 606 -16.60 -0.51 15.58
C LEU A 606 -17.38 -1.17 14.44
N THR A 607 -18.71 -1.20 14.53
CA THR A 607 -19.61 -1.72 13.48
C THR A 607 -19.50 -0.90 12.20
N MET A 608 -19.33 0.42 12.25
CA MET A 608 -19.08 1.24 11.05
C MET A 608 -17.78 0.82 10.33
N LYS A 609 -16.74 0.45 11.08
CA LYS A 609 -15.45 0.01 10.52
C LYS A 609 -15.47 -1.39 9.92
N ASN A 610 -16.15 -2.34 10.56
CA ASN A 610 -16.04 -3.77 10.22
C ASN A 610 -17.39 -4.52 10.15
N GLY A 611 -18.49 -3.78 10.06
CA GLY A 611 -19.86 -4.28 9.96
C GLY A 611 -20.32 -4.62 8.55
N THR A 612 -21.40 -5.37 8.50
CA THR A 612 -22.17 -5.67 7.29
C THR A 612 -22.87 -4.40 6.76
N ALA A 613 -23.44 -4.44 5.55
CA ALA A 613 -23.93 -3.22 4.91
C ALA A 613 -25.08 -2.57 5.71
N TRP A 614 -26.08 -3.36 6.11
CA TRP A 614 -27.17 -2.88 6.95
C TRP A 614 -26.72 -2.66 8.40
N GLY A 615 -25.79 -3.48 8.90
CA GLY A 615 -25.14 -3.24 10.19
C GLY A 615 -24.46 -1.88 10.29
N ARG A 616 -23.78 -1.44 9.22
CA ARG A 616 -23.16 -0.11 9.12
C ARG A 616 -24.21 0.99 9.04
N ALA A 617 -25.22 0.85 8.19
CA ALA A 617 -26.30 1.83 8.09
C ALA A 617 -27.07 2.02 9.41
N ALA A 618 -27.33 0.92 10.14
CA ALA A 618 -27.95 0.99 11.46
C ALA A 618 -27.03 1.62 12.50
N ALA A 619 -25.72 1.36 12.44
CA ALA A 619 -24.73 1.99 13.31
C ALA A 619 -24.60 3.50 13.03
N GLU A 620 -24.64 3.90 11.77
CA GLU A 620 -24.65 5.30 11.31
C GLU A 620 -25.89 6.03 11.87
N ALA A 621 -27.08 5.45 11.69
CA ALA A 621 -28.32 6.00 12.23
C ALA A 621 -28.30 6.09 13.76
N ALA A 622 -27.75 5.08 14.44
CA ALA A 622 -27.61 5.06 15.89
C ALA A 622 -26.68 6.16 16.40
N LEU A 623 -25.53 6.34 15.73
CA LEU A 623 -24.56 7.37 16.09
C LEU A 623 -25.07 8.79 15.83
N ALA A 624 -25.96 8.96 14.84
CA ALA A 624 -26.63 10.22 14.57
C ALA A 624 -27.74 10.55 15.59
N GLY A 625 -28.22 9.56 16.34
CA GLY A 625 -29.34 9.70 17.27
C GLY A 625 -28.94 9.95 18.74
N PRO A 626 -29.92 10.35 19.58
CA PRO A 626 -29.74 10.51 21.02
C PRO A 626 -29.57 9.15 21.75
N ASP A 627 -29.32 9.17 23.07
CA ASP A 627 -29.06 7.97 23.89
C ASP A 627 -30.12 6.88 23.69
N GLU A 628 -31.40 7.26 23.56
CA GLU A 628 -32.50 6.32 23.38
C GLU A 628 -32.42 5.56 22.05
N VAL A 629 -31.96 6.22 20.99
CA VAL A 629 -31.78 5.60 19.67
C VAL A 629 -30.57 4.65 19.68
N VAL A 630 -29.53 4.96 20.44
CA VAL A 630 -28.39 4.04 20.63
C VAL A 630 -28.83 2.80 21.44
N ILE A 631 -29.66 2.98 22.45
CA ILE A 631 -30.23 1.87 23.23
C ILE A 631 -31.20 1.03 22.39
N ASP A 632 -32.04 1.65 21.57
CA ASP A 632 -32.91 0.95 20.63
C ASP A 632 -32.09 0.23 19.55
N TYR A 633 -31.01 0.82 19.06
CA TYR A 633 -30.05 0.17 18.18
C TYR A 633 -29.49 -1.11 18.81
N LEU A 634 -29.03 -1.05 20.07
CA LEU A 634 -28.53 -2.22 20.79
C LEU A 634 -29.61 -3.29 20.95
N ARG A 635 -30.83 -2.92 21.36
CA ARG A 635 -31.93 -3.85 21.66
C ARG A 635 -32.59 -4.44 20.41
N ASN A 636 -32.80 -3.62 19.39
CA ASN A 636 -33.64 -3.90 18.23
C ASN A 636 -32.90 -3.66 16.90
N GLY A 637 -32.13 -2.58 16.77
CA GLY A 637 -31.49 -2.19 15.50
C GLY A 637 -30.50 -3.21 14.95
N TRP A 638 -29.72 -3.89 15.80
CA TRP A 638 -28.85 -5.00 15.36
C TRP A 638 -29.63 -6.18 14.80
N LYS A 639 -30.78 -6.49 15.40
CA LYS A 639 -31.66 -7.55 14.92
C LYS A 639 -32.23 -7.19 13.56
N THR A 640 -32.81 -5.98 13.42
CA THR A 640 -33.35 -5.52 12.14
C THR A 640 -32.28 -5.40 11.05
N ALA A 641 -31.11 -4.87 11.36
CA ALA A 641 -29.99 -4.79 10.43
C ALA A 641 -29.54 -6.19 9.98
N LYS A 642 -29.42 -7.13 10.92
CA LYS A 642 -29.10 -8.52 10.62
C LYS A 642 -30.17 -9.16 9.74
N GLU A 643 -31.45 -8.92 9.99
CA GLU A 643 -32.53 -9.45 9.16
C GLU A 643 -32.48 -8.92 7.72
N GLN A 644 -32.11 -7.65 7.53
CA GLN A 644 -31.92 -7.07 6.20
C GLN A 644 -30.63 -7.55 5.52
N ASP A 645 -29.52 -7.70 6.26
CA ASP A 645 -28.30 -8.31 5.73
C ASP A 645 -28.52 -9.76 5.32
N ASP A 646 -29.26 -10.52 6.15
CA ASP A 646 -29.66 -11.89 5.86
C ASP A 646 -30.55 -11.93 4.60
N ARG A 647 -31.54 -11.04 4.49
CA ARG A 647 -32.39 -10.94 3.30
C ARG A 647 -31.60 -10.59 2.03
N SER A 648 -30.74 -9.56 2.07
CA SER A 648 -29.87 -9.19 0.94
C SER A 648 -28.88 -10.29 0.56
N TYR A 649 -28.38 -11.05 1.54
CA TYR A 649 -27.54 -12.22 1.26
C TYR A 649 -28.32 -13.32 0.53
N VAL A 650 -29.58 -13.56 0.91
CA VAL A 650 -30.44 -14.56 0.24
C VAL A 650 -30.91 -14.08 -1.13
N GLU A 651 -31.22 -12.79 -1.32
CA GLU A 651 -31.50 -12.18 -2.64
C GLU A 651 -30.33 -12.39 -3.61
N ARG A 652 -29.11 -12.13 -3.14
CA ARG A 652 -27.91 -12.38 -3.93
C ARG A 652 -27.70 -13.88 -4.22
N LEU A 653 -28.01 -14.77 -3.27
CA LEU A 653 -27.98 -16.21 -3.54
C LEU A 653 -29.04 -16.62 -4.58
N ALA A 654 -30.23 -16.02 -4.57
CA ALA A 654 -31.29 -16.26 -5.54
C ALA A 654 -30.87 -15.83 -6.96
N GLU A 655 -30.11 -14.74 -7.07
CA GLU A 655 -29.62 -14.21 -8.35
C GLU A 655 -28.34 -14.93 -8.85
N GLU A 656 -27.33 -15.07 -7.99
CA GLU A 656 -25.96 -15.37 -8.40
C GLU A 656 -25.53 -16.83 -8.16
N SER A 657 -26.22 -17.61 -7.32
CA SER A 657 -25.77 -18.97 -7.00
C SER A 657 -25.68 -19.80 -8.27
N GLU A 658 -24.59 -20.53 -8.50
CA GLU A 658 -24.45 -21.41 -9.66
C GLU A 658 -25.37 -22.65 -9.59
N VAL A 659 -25.81 -23.01 -8.39
CA VAL A 659 -26.68 -24.17 -8.12
C VAL A 659 -28.15 -23.74 -8.21
N LYS A 660 -28.87 -24.25 -9.20
CA LYS A 660 -30.27 -23.87 -9.48
C LYS A 660 -31.18 -24.13 -8.28
N GLU A 661 -31.00 -25.26 -7.61
CA GLU A 661 -31.81 -25.65 -6.45
C GLU A 661 -31.66 -24.63 -5.31
N VAL A 662 -30.45 -24.11 -5.10
CA VAL A 662 -30.17 -23.07 -4.10
C VAL A 662 -30.82 -21.75 -4.51
N ARG A 663 -30.81 -21.39 -5.80
CA ARG A 663 -31.52 -20.19 -6.29
C ARG A 663 -33.03 -20.30 -6.05
N ASP A 664 -33.64 -21.40 -6.47
CA ASP A 664 -35.09 -21.62 -6.31
C ASP A 664 -35.50 -21.63 -4.82
N ALA A 665 -34.69 -22.23 -3.95
CA ALA A 665 -34.97 -22.28 -2.51
C ALA A 665 -34.68 -20.96 -1.79
N ALA A 666 -33.72 -20.18 -2.27
CA ALA A 666 -33.48 -18.81 -1.80
C ALA A 666 -34.67 -17.91 -2.17
N GLU A 667 -35.17 -18.00 -3.40
CA GLU A 667 -36.39 -17.29 -3.82
C GLU A 667 -37.59 -17.65 -2.93
N ALA A 668 -37.80 -18.95 -2.68
CA ALA A 668 -38.87 -19.40 -1.79
C ALA A 668 -38.68 -18.97 -0.32
N ALA A 669 -37.43 -18.83 0.15
CA ALA A 669 -37.15 -18.34 1.49
C ALA A 669 -37.42 -16.83 1.62
N LEU A 670 -37.27 -16.05 0.54
CA LEU A 670 -37.55 -14.62 0.50
C LEU A 670 -39.04 -14.28 0.60
N ASP A 671 -39.91 -15.22 0.22
CA ASP A 671 -41.36 -15.15 0.43
C ASP A 671 -41.77 -15.34 1.91
N GLY A 672 -40.84 -15.81 2.76
CA GLY A 672 -41.03 -16.06 4.18
C GLY A 672 -40.67 -14.87 5.09
N ASP A 673 -40.83 -15.09 6.39
CA ASP A 673 -40.46 -14.13 7.42
C ASP A 673 -38.95 -14.15 7.75
N ALA A 674 -38.49 -13.21 8.58
CA ALA A 674 -37.08 -13.08 8.97
C ALA A 674 -36.50 -14.36 9.60
N ALA A 675 -37.31 -15.10 10.37
CA ALA A 675 -36.91 -16.37 10.94
C ALA A 675 -36.71 -17.44 9.85
N THR A 676 -37.57 -17.47 8.83
CA THR A 676 -37.46 -18.35 7.67
C THR A 676 -36.19 -18.07 6.86
N ILE A 677 -35.87 -16.81 6.60
CA ILE A 677 -34.65 -16.38 5.91
C ILE A 677 -33.40 -16.76 6.73
N THR A 678 -33.41 -16.44 8.02
CA THR A 678 -32.30 -16.77 8.93
C THR A 678 -32.09 -18.28 9.02
N GLU A 679 -33.16 -19.07 9.10
CA GLU A 679 -33.08 -20.53 9.11
C GLU A 679 -32.61 -21.10 7.76
N PHE A 680 -33.00 -20.46 6.66
CA PHE A 680 -32.45 -20.79 5.34
C PHE A 680 -30.95 -20.53 5.29
N ILE A 681 -30.46 -19.38 5.74
CA ILE A 681 -29.02 -19.09 5.80
C ILE A 681 -28.32 -20.06 6.74
N ASN A 682 -28.86 -20.30 7.92
CA ASN A 682 -28.19 -21.15 8.89
C ASN A 682 -28.19 -22.61 8.46
N ASN A 683 -29.24 -23.13 7.85
CA ASN A 683 -29.42 -24.57 7.61
C ASN A 683 -29.94 -24.88 6.21
N GLY A 684 -30.97 -24.18 5.74
CA GLY A 684 -31.68 -24.48 4.48
C GLY A 684 -30.79 -24.45 3.23
N GLN A 685 -29.94 -23.43 3.07
CA GLN A 685 -29.03 -23.29 1.93
C GLN A 685 -28.09 -24.49 1.81
N TYR A 686 -27.61 -24.99 2.95
CA TYR A 686 -26.73 -26.16 3.00
C TYR A 686 -27.50 -27.44 2.70
N GLN A 687 -28.72 -27.59 3.22
CA GLN A 687 -29.55 -28.78 2.94
C GLN A 687 -29.90 -28.88 1.46
N VAL A 688 -30.31 -27.77 0.86
CA VAL A 688 -30.68 -27.72 -0.57
C VAL A 688 -29.45 -27.94 -1.45
N ALA A 689 -28.30 -27.36 -1.08
CA ALA A 689 -27.03 -27.60 -1.76
C ALA A 689 -26.44 -28.99 -1.49
N SER A 690 -27.00 -29.82 -0.59
CA SER A 690 -26.37 -31.03 -0.07
C SER A 690 -25.95 -32.02 -1.17
N GLN A 691 -26.82 -32.29 -2.15
CA GLN A 691 -26.47 -33.20 -3.26
C GLN A 691 -25.39 -32.60 -4.16
N SER A 692 -25.49 -31.32 -4.48
CA SER A 692 -24.48 -30.59 -5.27
C SER A 692 -23.13 -30.54 -4.55
N MET A 693 -23.12 -30.33 -3.23
CA MET A 693 -21.93 -30.38 -2.40
C MET A 693 -21.35 -31.79 -2.34
N ARG A 694 -22.16 -32.85 -2.24
CA ARG A 694 -21.68 -34.24 -2.32
C ARG A 694 -21.00 -34.53 -3.66
N VAL A 695 -21.58 -34.04 -4.76
CA VAL A 695 -20.96 -34.14 -6.09
C VAL A 695 -19.65 -33.34 -6.14
N ALA A 696 -19.63 -32.10 -5.64
CA ALA A 696 -18.43 -31.27 -5.59
C ALA A 696 -17.34 -31.90 -4.71
N ILE A 697 -17.70 -32.54 -3.60
CA ILE A 697 -16.77 -33.33 -2.78
C ILE A 697 -16.27 -34.53 -3.58
N ALA A 698 -17.15 -35.31 -4.20
CA ALA A 698 -16.73 -36.46 -5.02
C ALA A 698 -15.78 -36.04 -6.17
N GLN A 699 -16.04 -34.92 -6.82
CA GLN A 699 -15.15 -34.32 -7.83
C GLN A 699 -13.83 -33.85 -7.22
N THR A 700 -13.86 -33.25 -6.03
CA THR A 700 -12.66 -32.85 -5.28
C THR A 700 -11.82 -34.07 -4.87
N LEU A 701 -12.47 -35.20 -4.62
CA LEU A 701 -11.84 -36.46 -4.25
C LEU A 701 -11.31 -37.25 -5.46
N ASP A 702 -11.69 -36.87 -6.68
CA ASP A 702 -11.17 -37.51 -7.89
C ASP A 702 -9.67 -37.23 -8.04
N GLY A 703 -8.85 -38.29 -8.00
CA GLY A 703 -7.39 -38.17 -8.00
C GLY A 703 -6.79 -37.56 -6.72
N ALA A 704 -7.57 -37.40 -5.65
CA ALA A 704 -7.09 -36.86 -4.38
C ALA A 704 -6.09 -37.78 -3.67
N GLY A 705 -5.19 -37.18 -2.87
CA GLY A 705 -4.31 -37.93 -2.00
C GLY A 705 -5.05 -38.56 -0.80
N PRO A 706 -4.38 -39.44 -0.03
CA PRO A 706 -4.99 -40.14 1.09
C PRO A 706 -5.60 -39.21 2.15
N ILE A 707 -4.91 -38.13 2.53
CA ILE A 707 -5.36 -37.23 3.60
C ILE A 707 -6.61 -36.46 3.15
N LEU A 708 -6.62 -35.95 1.92
CA LEU A 708 -7.79 -35.29 1.33
C LEU A 708 -8.95 -36.28 1.15
N THR A 709 -8.66 -37.51 0.74
CA THR A 709 -9.67 -38.59 0.62
C THR A 709 -10.31 -38.90 1.97
N ASP A 710 -9.51 -39.08 3.02
CA ASP A 710 -10.02 -39.36 4.36
C ASP A 710 -10.80 -38.18 4.92
N ALA A 711 -10.32 -36.94 4.74
CA ALA A 711 -11.04 -35.73 5.14
C ALA A 711 -12.40 -35.59 4.43
N GLY A 712 -12.45 -35.87 3.12
CA GLY A 712 -13.70 -35.81 2.36
C GLY A 712 -14.66 -36.96 2.68
N ARG A 713 -14.15 -38.17 2.94
CA ARG A 713 -14.98 -39.29 3.44
C ARG A 713 -15.57 -38.99 4.80
N ASN A 714 -14.76 -38.51 5.74
CA ASN A 714 -15.24 -38.07 7.06
C ASN A 714 -16.30 -36.97 6.95
N ALA A 715 -16.12 -36.03 6.01
CA ALA A 715 -17.14 -35.04 5.71
C ALA A 715 -18.42 -35.73 5.22
N LEU A 716 -18.37 -36.55 4.18
CA LEU A 716 -19.53 -37.28 3.63
C LEU A 716 -20.26 -38.15 4.66
N ASP A 717 -19.51 -38.94 5.43
CA ASP A 717 -19.99 -39.88 6.45
C ASP A 717 -20.68 -39.18 7.63
N SER A 718 -20.35 -37.90 7.88
CA SER A 718 -21.05 -37.11 8.90
C SER A 718 -22.54 -36.93 8.60
N GLY A 719 -22.93 -37.03 7.33
CA GLY A 719 -24.29 -36.77 6.88
C GLY A 719 -24.75 -35.31 7.00
N ASP A 720 -23.88 -34.40 7.48
CA ASP A 720 -24.19 -33.00 7.77
C ASP A 720 -23.75 -32.07 6.63
N PRO A 721 -24.69 -31.42 5.92
CA PRO A 721 -24.36 -30.49 4.83
C PRO A 721 -23.48 -29.31 5.23
N LYS A 722 -23.47 -28.88 6.50
CA LYS A 722 -22.54 -27.84 6.96
C LYS A 722 -21.10 -28.34 6.97
N LYS A 723 -20.88 -29.60 7.33
CA LYS A 723 -19.57 -30.25 7.27
C LYS A 723 -19.11 -30.43 5.83
N TYR A 724 -20.04 -30.61 4.89
CA TYR A 724 -19.72 -30.61 3.47
C TYR A 724 -19.20 -29.24 3.01
N SER A 725 -19.89 -28.17 3.39
CA SER A 725 -19.46 -26.79 3.11
C SER A 725 -18.10 -26.50 3.75
N GLU A 726 -17.93 -26.73 5.06
CA GLU A 726 -16.66 -26.54 5.77
C GLU A 726 -15.50 -27.26 5.07
N PHE A 727 -15.75 -28.48 4.60
CA PHE A 727 -14.77 -29.20 3.81
C PHE A 727 -14.41 -28.47 2.51
N LEU A 728 -15.41 -28.06 1.72
CA LEU A 728 -15.22 -27.42 0.43
C LEU A 728 -14.56 -26.04 0.52
N VAL A 729 -14.81 -25.23 1.55
CA VAL A 729 -14.19 -23.89 1.67
C VAL A 729 -12.88 -23.87 2.44
N LYS A 730 -12.63 -24.84 3.34
CA LYS A 730 -11.48 -24.77 4.25
C LYS A 730 -10.69 -26.06 4.35
N THR A 731 -11.34 -27.18 4.71
CA THR A 731 -10.62 -28.42 5.05
C THR A 731 -9.91 -29.01 3.85
N GLN A 732 -10.51 -28.96 2.66
CA GLN A 732 -9.93 -29.53 1.45
C GLN A 732 -8.56 -28.92 1.10
N PHE A 733 -8.37 -27.62 1.31
CA PHE A 733 -7.13 -26.93 0.97
C PHE A 733 -6.01 -27.29 1.95
N THR A 734 -6.35 -27.44 3.23
CA THR A 734 -5.41 -27.88 4.27
C THR A 734 -4.98 -29.33 4.05
N ALA A 735 -5.95 -30.22 3.83
CA ALA A 735 -5.70 -31.64 3.60
C ALA A 735 -4.90 -31.87 2.30
N ARG A 736 -5.24 -31.16 1.22
CA ARG A 736 -4.48 -31.17 -0.04
C ARG A 736 -3.04 -30.73 0.16
N THR A 737 -2.82 -29.62 0.88
CA THR A 737 -1.46 -29.14 1.18
C THR A 737 -0.64 -30.18 1.94
N GLN A 738 -1.25 -30.94 2.85
CA GLN A 738 -0.59 -32.00 3.59
C GLN A 738 -0.21 -33.17 2.67
N ASP A 739 -1.12 -33.64 1.82
CA ASP A 739 -0.83 -34.67 0.80
C ASP A 739 0.30 -34.22 -0.13
N GLU A 740 0.26 -32.99 -0.59
CA GLU A 740 1.26 -32.41 -1.48
C GLU A 740 2.62 -32.26 -0.81
N ARG A 741 2.67 -31.93 0.49
CA ARG A 741 3.92 -31.94 1.26
C ARG A 741 4.51 -33.34 1.36
N VAL A 742 3.68 -34.35 1.62
CA VAL A 742 4.12 -35.75 1.64
C VAL A 742 4.66 -36.14 0.27
N ARG A 743 3.93 -35.82 -0.81
CA ARG A 743 4.36 -36.09 -2.18
C ARG A 743 5.67 -35.39 -2.53
N ALA A 744 5.81 -34.11 -2.20
CA ALA A 744 7.04 -33.36 -2.42
C ALA A 744 8.20 -33.96 -1.63
N ALA A 745 8.01 -34.34 -0.37
CA ALA A 745 9.03 -35.02 0.42
C ALA A 745 9.44 -36.38 -0.17
N GLN A 746 8.50 -37.16 -0.72
CA GLN A 746 8.80 -38.38 -1.48
C GLN A 746 9.62 -38.07 -2.75
N LEU A 747 9.33 -36.97 -3.45
CA LEU A 747 10.09 -36.56 -4.63
C LEU A 747 11.51 -36.08 -4.27
N VAL A 748 11.71 -35.53 -3.07
CA VAL A 748 13.06 -35.23 -2.54
C VAL A 748 13.90 -36.50 -2.35
N SER A 749 13.29 -37.65 -2.05
CA SER A 749 14.02 -38.92 -1.90
C SER A 749 14.16 -39.69 -3.22
N THR A 750 13.08 -39.77 -4.01
CA THR A 750 12.97 -40.64 -5.20
C THR A 750 13.27 -39.95 -6.53
N GLY A 751 13.17 -38.62 -6.60
CA GLY A 751 13.37 -37.86 -7.84
C GLY A 751 14.80 -37.87 -8.37
N GLY A 752 14.96 -37.52 -9.65
CA GLY A 752 16.26 -37.14 -10.20
C GLY A 752 16.75 -35.80 -9.64
N PRO A 753 18.00 -35.38 -9.93
CA PRO A 753 18.59 -34.17 -9.35
C PRO A 753 17.71 -32.91 -9.46
N GLU A 754 17.13 -32.64 -10.62
CA GLU A 754 16.28 -31.47 -10.86
C GLU A 754 14.96 -31.58 -10.09
N VAL A 755 14.33 -32.77 -10.08
CA VAL A 755 13.11 -33.01 -9.30
C VAL A 755 13.36 -32.83 -7.80
N LYS A 756 14.48 -33.31 -7.29
CA LYS A 756 14.88 -33.14 -5.88
C LYS A 756 15.08 -31.68 -5.52
N SER A 757 15.76 -30.91 -6.38
CA SER A 757 15.95 -29.47 -6.20
C SER A 757 14.62 -28.73 -6.14
N ALA A 758 13.76 -28.94 -7.14
CA ALA A 758 12.45 -28.28 -7.23
C ALA A 758 11.53 -28.66 -6.06
N ALA A 759 11.53 -29.92 -5.62
CA ALA A 759 10.77 -30.38 -4.46
C ALA A 759 11.23 -29.73 -3.15
N ARG A 760 12.56 -29.57 -2.95
CA ARG A 760 13.11 -28.86 -1.78
C ARG A 760 12.67 -27.40 -1.74
N ILE A 761 12.74 -26.71 -2.89
CA ILE A 761 12.27 -25.32 -3.00
C ILE A 761 10.77 -25.23 -2.68
N ALA A 762 9.96 -26.12 -3.27
CA ALA A 762 8.50 -26.12 -3.09
C ALA A 762 8.06 -26.34 -1.63
N LEU A 763 8.76 -27.21 -0.89
CA LEU A 763 8.46 -27.49 0.53
C LEU A 763 8.64 -26.27 1.45
N GLU A 764 9.56 -25.37 1.07
CA GLU A 764 9.86 -24.12 1.77
C GLU A 764 8.95 -22.96 1.35
N GLY A 765 8.16 -23.14 0.27
CA GLY A 765 7.25 -22.14 -0.27
C GLY A 765 5.85 -22.12 0.36
N SER A 766 5.01 -21.24 -0.17
CA SER A 766 3.59 -21.14 0.18
C SER A 766 2.79 -22.35 -0.35
N PRO A 767 1.58 -22.63 0.17
CA PRO A 767 0.72 -23.71 -0.34
C PRO A 767 0.48 -23.65 -1.85
N GLN A 768 0.33 -22.45 -2.42
CA GLN A 768 0.11 -22.26 -3.85
C GLN A 768 1.35 -22.60 -4.69
N THR A 769 2.55 -22.28 -4.17
CA THR A 769 3.83 -22.63 -4.81
C THR A 769 4.05 -24.15 -4.79
N LEU A 770 3.72 -24.79 -3.65
CA LEU A 770 3.76 -26.23 -3.51
C LEU A 770 2.78 -26.91 -4.48
N HIS A 771 1.54 -26.43 -4.56
CA HIS A 771 0.54 -26.95 -5.48
C HIS A 771 1.00 -26.83 -6.94
N ALA A 772 1.51 -25.67 -7.36
CA ALA A 772 2.03 -25.46 -8.71
C ALA A 772 3.17 -26.43 -9.05
N PHE A 773 4.04 -26.72 -8.07
CA PHE A 773 5.09 -27.72 -8.21
C PHE A 773 4.50 -29.14 -8.40
N ILE A 774 3.55 -29.56 -7.57
CA ILE A 774 2.95 -30.89 -7.69
C ILE A 774 2.18 -31.03 -9.01
N VAL A 775 1.37 -30.06 -9.40
CA VAL A 775 0.54 -30.19 -10.61
C VAL A 775 1.38 -30.16 -11.88
N SER A 776 2.42 -29.32 -11.94
CA SER A 776 3.18 -29.10 -13.18
C SER A 776 4.70 -29.10 -13.01
N GLY A 777 5.22 -28.51 -11.93
CA GLY A 777 6.66 -28.33 -11.71
C GLY A 777 7.44 -29.64 -11.63
N GLN A 778 6.90 -30.70 -11.02
CA GLN A 778 7.56 -32.00 -10.91
C GLN A 778 7.85 -32.61 -12.29
N TYR A 779 6.89 -32.51 -13.22
CA TYR A 779 7.04 -33.06 -14.57
C TYR A 779 7.98 -32.21 -15.43
N LYS A 780 8.01 -30.88 -15.19
CA LYS A 780 9.00 -29.98 -15.81
C LYS A 780 10.42 -30.36 -15.37
N ALA A 781 10.64 -30.52 -14.07
CA ALA A 781 11.92 -30.94 -13.52
C ALA A 781 12.33 -32.33 -14.01
N GLN A 782 11.38 -33.28 -14.06
CA GLN A 782 11.62 -34.63 -14.58
C GLN A 782 12.05 -34.63 -16.05
N ARG A 783 11.49 -33.75 -16.90
CA ARG A 783 11.97 -33.59 -18.28
C ARG A 783 13.40 -33.10 -18.36
N LYS A 784 13.83 -32.19 -17.47
CA LYS A 784 15.22 -31.74 -17.37
C LYS A 784 16.15 -32.89 -16.95
N ASP A 785 15.72 -33.71 -16.00
CA ASP A 785 16.44 -34.94 -15.61
C ASP A 785 16.58 -35.90 -16.80
N HIS A 786 15.53 -36.12 -17.60
CA HIS A 786 15.60 -36.97 -18.79
C HIS A 786 16.56 -36.42 -19.87
N LEU A 787 16.57 -35.10 -20.09
CA LEU A 787 17.54 -34.47 -20.99
C LEU A 787 18.97 -34.65 -20.49
N ALA A 788 19.21 -34.44 -19.20
CA ALA A 788 20.52 -34.64 -18.59
C ALA A 788 20.99 -36.11 -18.73
N ALA A 789 20.10 -37.07 -18.45
CA ALA A 789 20.39 -38.50 -18.61
C ALA A 789 20.71 -38.87 -20.07
N THR A 790 19.98 -38.29 -21.04
CA THR A 790 20.23 -38.52 -22.47
C THR A 790 21.61 -38.03 -22.89
N HIS A 791 21.97 -36.81 -22.48
CA HIS A 791 23.29 -36.23 -22.76
C HIS A 791 24.41 -37.07 -22.14
N VAL A 792 24.26 -37.46 -20.86
CA VAL A 792 25.22 -38.35 -20.17
C VAL A 792 25.44 -39.65 -20.94
N ALA A 793 24.37 -40.30 -21.40
CA ALA A 793 24.47 -41.54 -22.16
C ALA A 793 25.19 -41.33 -23.51
N GLN A 794 24.95 -40.21 -24.20
CA GLN A 794 25.62 -39.87 -25.46
C GLN A 794 27.12 -39.67 -25.27
N VAL A 795 27.52 -38.91 -24.25
CA VAL A 795 28.93 -38.67 -23.92
C VAL A 795 29.63 -39.97 -23.51
N GLN A 796 29.01 -40.78 -22.65
CA GLN A 796 29.54 -42.08 -22.25
C GLN A 796 29.71 -43.04 -23.43
N LYS A 797 28.77 -43.04 -24.39
CA LYS A 797 28.91 -43.82 -25.62
C LYS A 797 30.12 -43.40 -26.44
N LEU A 798 30.33 -42.09 -26.65
CA LEU A 798 31.51 -41.59 -27.37
C LEU A 798 32.82 -42.02 -26.70
N ILE A 799 32.86 -41.97 -25.37
CA ILE A 799 34.01 -42.45 -24.58
C ILE A 799 34.22 -43.96 -24.76
N ALA A 800 33.14 -44.75 -24.74
CA ALA A 800 33.20 -46.20 -24.92
C ALA A 800 33.65 -46.61 -26.34
N ASP A 801 33.15 -45.92 -27.38
CA ASP A 801 33.55 -46.14 -28.77
C ASP A 801 35.04 -45.79 -28.96
N ALA A 802 35.49 -44.66 -28.40
CA ALA A 802 36.90 -44.28 -28.39
C ALA A 802 37.77 -45.28 -27.61
N ALA A 803 37.27 -45.82 -26.49
CA ALA A 803 37.97 -46.85 -25.72
C ALA A 803 38.14 -48.15 -26.52
N LYS A 804 37.13 -48.57 -27.31
CA LYS A 804 37.22 -49.73 -28.20
C LYS A 804 38.24 -49.54 -29.31
N ILE A 805 38.32 -48.33 -29.86
CA ILE A 805 39.34 -47.95 -30.85
C ILE A 805 40.73 -48.01 -30.21
N ALA A 806 40.89 -47.42 -29.02
CA ALA A 806 42.15 -47.46 -28.30
C ALA A 806 42.60 -48.90 -28.00
N ALA A 807 41.68 -49.78 -27.60
CA ALA A 807 41.99 -51.20 -27.39
C ALA A 807 42.45 -51.90 -28.69
N THR A 808 41.79 -51.64 -29.82
CA THR A 808 42.22 -52.14 -31.13
C THR A 808 43.59 -51.60 -31.53
N ALA A 809 43.85 -50.31 -31.26
CA ALA A 809 45.14 -49.68 -31.51
C ALA A 809 46.23 -50.33 -30.66
N GLN A 810 45.95 -50.66 -29.39
CA GLN A 810 46.86 -51.39 -28.50
C GLN A 810 47.14 -52.82 -29.01
N GLN A 811 46.13 -53.51 -29.56
CA GLN A 811 46.33 -54.82 -30.18
C GLN A 811 47.21 -54.74 -31.45
N ASN A 812 46.99 -53.72 -32.29
CA ASN A 812 47.82 -53.47 -33.48
C ASN A 812 49.25 -53.12 -33.07
N ALA A 813 49.42 -52.22 -32.10
CA ALA A 813 50.71 -51.89 -31.51
C ALA A 813 51.42 -53.13 -30.95
N ALA A 814 50.75 -53.98 -30.18
CA ALA A 814 51.34 -55.22 -29.67
C ALA A 814 51.77 -56.18 -30.81
N THR A 815 50.99 -56.23 -31.90
CA THR A 815 51.32 -57.02 -33.10
C THR A 815 52.52 -56.44 -33.86
N ALA A 816 52.57 -55.11 -34.02
CA ALA A 816 53.70 -54.39 -34.60
C ALA A 816 54.97 -54.60 -33.75
N GLN A 817 54.84 -54.48 -32.42
CA GLN A 817 55.91 -54.70 -31.47
C GLN A 817 56.42 -56.14 -31.52
N LYS A 818 55.55 -57.14 -31.71
CA LYS A 818 55.92 -58.56 -31.90
C LYS A 818 56.75 -58.79 -33.17
N VAL A 819 56.38 -58.19 -34.31
CA VAL A 819 57.11 -58.38 -35.58
C VAL A 819 58.39 -57.53 -35.63
N ALA A 820 58.36 -56.34 -35.05
CA ALA A 820 59.56 -55.53 -34.88
C ALA A 820 60.48 -56.08 -33.78
N ALA A 821 60.01 -56.87 -32.82
CA ALA A 821 60.91 -57.57 -31.88
C ALA A 821 61.78 -58.63 -32.58
N LEU A 822 61.27 -59.23 -33.67
CA LEU A 822 62.06 -60.13 -34.53
C LEU A 822 63.06 -59.34 -35.40
N ALA A 823 62.64 -58.18 -35.91
CA ALA A 823 63.48 -57.22 -36.64
C ALA A 823 64.56 -56.55 -35.79
N ARG A 824 64.31 -56.37 -34.49
CA ARG A 824 65.21 -55.70 -33.55
C ARG A 824 66.27 -56.62 -32.97
N LYS A 825 66.07 -57.93 -33.04
CA LYS A 825 66.96 -58.91 -32.41
C LYS A 825 68.35 -59.06 -33.06
N ALA A 826 68.78 -58.07 -33.82
CA ALA A 826 69.11 -58.36 -35.19
C ALA A 826 70.08 -57.36 -35.77
N ALA A 827 69.67 -56.10 -35.83
CA ALA A 827 70.48 -54.97 -36.28
C ALA A 827 70.58 -53.87 -35.23
N ALA A 828 69.57 -53.89 -34.39
CA ALA A 828 69.40 -53.18 -33.14
C ALA A 828 70.32 -53.71 -32.02
N GLU A 829 71.09 -54.76 -32.26
CA GLU A 829 72.22 -55.07 -31.39
C GLU A 829 73.44 -54.13 -31.67
N ALA A 830 73.56 -53.49 -32.85
CA ALA A 830 74.73 -52.66 -33.26
C ALA A 830 74.44 -51.17 -33.42
N ASN A 831 73.91 -50.68 -34.55
CA ASN A 831 73.81 -49.22 -34.74
C ASN A 831 72.88 -48.52 -33.75
N GLU A 832 71.99 -49.30 -33.15
CA GLU A 832 71.06 -48.78 -32.17
C GLU A 832 71.75 -48.24 -30.94
N TRP A 833 72.87 -48.81 -30.52
CA TRP A 833 73.43 -48.30 -29.29
C TRP A 833 74.08 -46.95 -29.56
N ALA A 834 74.90 -46.85 -30.59
CA ALA A 834 75.44 -45.59 -31.10
C ALA A 834 74.51 -44.40 -31.14
N GLN A 835 73.45 -44.52 -31.92
CA GLN A 835 72.62 -43.37 -32.25
C GLN A 835 71.49 -43.18 -31.22
N LYS A 836 71.05 -44.23 -30.50
CA LYS A 836 70.14 -44.04 -29.35
C LYS A 836 70.78 -43.17 -28.31
N ALA A 837 72.07 -43.35 -28.07
CA ALA A 837 72.72 -42.62 -27.02
C ALA A 837 72.74 -41.09 -27.31
N SER A 838 73.05 -40.69 -28.55
CA SER A 838 73.05 -39.28 -29.01
C SER A 838 71.66 -38.67 -29.25
N ALA A 839 70.71 -39.45 -29.79
CA ALA A 839 69.32 -39.02 -29.96
C ALA A 839 68.59 -38.89 -28.61
N SER A 840 68.80 -39.82 -27.67
CA SER A 840 68.26 -39.74 -26.31
C SER A 840 68.79 -38.51 -25.57
N ALA A 841 70.05 -38.11 -25.76
CA ALA A 841 70.56 -36.85 -25.22
C ALA A 841 69.84 -35.61 -25.79
N THR A 842 69.61 -35.57 -27.10
CA THR A 842 68.92 -34.46 -27.79
C THR A 842 67.42 -34.39 -27.44
N GLU A 843 66.74 -35.54 -27.38
CA GLU A 843 65.35 -35.66 -26.94
C GLU A 843 65.19 -35.29 -25.47
N ALA A 844 66.08 -35.75 -24.59
CA ALA A 844 66.07 -35.38 -23.18
C ALA A 844 66.26 -33.86 -22.99
N GLN A 845 67.08 -33.21 -23.82
CA GLN A 845 67.25 -31.76 -23.82
C GLN A 845 65.99 -31.02 -24.32
N GLY A 846 65.31 -31.57 -25.32
CA GLY A 846 64.00 -31.08 -25.78
C GLY A 846 62.89 -31.24 -24.72
N TYR A 847 62.86 -32.38 -24.04
CA TYR A 847 61.95 -32.66 -22.92
C TYR A 847 62.23 -31.72 -21.74
N ALA A 848 63.50 -31.51 -21.37
CA ALA A 848 63.88 -30.52 -20.35
C ALA A 848 63.41 -29.10 -20.71
N ALA A 849 63.51 -28.69 -21.98
CA ALA A 849 63.02 -27.39 -22.45
C ALA A 849 61.49 -27.28 -22.40
N GLN A 850 60.76 -28.33 -22.78
CA GLN A 850 59.29 -28.39 -22.70
C GLN A 850 58.80 -28.41 -21.23
N ALA A 851 59.47 -29.17 -20.36
CA ALA A 851 59.18 -29.19 -18.93
C ALA A 851 59.40 -27.81 -18.30
N ALA A 852 60.47 -27.10 -18.71
CA ALA A 852 60.72 -25.73 -18.30
C ALA A 852 59.63 -24.75 -18.77
N GLN A 853 59.09 -24.93 -19.98
CA GLN A 853 57.97 -24.13 -20.47
C GLN A 853 56.68 -24.43 -19.69
N HIS A 854 56.36 -25.70 -19.43
CA HIS A 854 55.21 -26.07 -18.60
C HIS A 854 55.32 -25.54 -17.17
N ALA A 855 56.53 -25.53 -16.59
CA ALA A 855 56.77 -24.89 -15.30
C ALA A 855 56.47 -23.38 -15.35
N LYS A 856 56.89 -22.67 -16.40
CA LYS A 856 56.56 -21.24 -16.59
C LYS A 856 55.05 -21.00 -16.74
N ASP A 857 54.35 -21.83 -17.51
CA ASP A 857 52.90 -21.72 -17.69
C ASP A 857 52.14 -21.99 -16.37
N ALA A 858 52.64 -22.94 -15.57
CA ALA A 858 52.12 -23.24 -14.23
C ALA A 858 52.34 -22.06 -13.27
N GLU A 859 53.51 -21.42 -13.29
CA GLU A 859 53.82 -20.22 -12.51
C GLU A 859 52.91 -19.04 -12.89
N ALA A 860 52.68 -18.82 -14.20
CA ALA A 860 51.74 -17.81 -14.68
C ALA A 860 50.29 -18.08 -14.21
N SER A 861 49.88 -19.36 -14.25
CA SER A 861 48.57 -19.77 -13.74
C SER A 861 48.45 -19.55 -12.23
N ALA A 862 49.47 -19.89 -11.45
CA ALA A 862 49.50 -19.64 -10.01
C ALA A 862 49.45 -18.14 -9.68
N ALA A 863 50.13 -17.30 -10.46
CA ALA A 863 50.07 -15.84 -10.32
C ALA A 863 48.66 -15.30 -10.60
N SER A 864 47.98 -15.78 -11.65
CA SER A 864 46.60 -15.43 -11.96
C SER A 864 45.62 -15.87 -10.87
N ALA A 865 45.79 -17.09 -10.34
CA ALA A 865 45.04 -17.60 -9.19
C ALA A 865 45.19 -16.70 -7.96
N ALA A 866 46.43 -16.27 -7.66
CA ALA A 866 46.73 -15.38 -6.55
C ALA A 866 46.09 -13.99 -6.73
N ALA A 867 46.07 -13.46 -7.96
CA ALA A 867 45.37 -12.22 -8.28
C ALA A 867 43.85 -12.35 -8.05
N SER A 868 43.23 -13.44 -8.52
CA SER A 868 41.81 -13.74 -8.27
C SER A 868 41.49 -13.85 -6.78
N ALA A 869 42.33 -14.54 -6.01
CA ALA A 869 42.18 -14.63 -4.56
C ALA A 869 42.27 -13.26 -3.87
N LYS A 870 43.21 -12.39 -4.31
CA LYS A 870 43.30 -11.00 -3.83
C LYS A 870 42.04 -10.20 -4.14
N THR A 871 41.51 -10.32 -5.36
CA THR A 871 40.25 -9.66 -5.75
C THR A 871 39.08 -10.15 -4.91
N ALA A 872 38.95 -11.46 -4.70
CA ALA A 872 37.92 -12.05 -3.86
C ALA A 872 38.01 -11.56 -2.41
N ARG A 873 39.23 -11.48 -1.86
CA ARG A 873 39.48 -10.96 -0.50
C ARG A 873 39.12 -9.48 -0.39
N ASN A 874 39.43 -8.66 -1.40
CA ASN A 874 39.00 -7.27 -1.44
C ASN A 874 37.47 -7.14 -1.47
N ALA A 875 36.77 -7.96 -2.27
CA ALA A 875 35.32 -7.98 -2.34
C ALA A 875 34.69 -8.39 -0.98
N ALA A 876 35.26 -9.40 -0.31
CA ALA A 876 34.86 -9.80 1.02
C ALA A 876 35.08 -8.70 2.07
N ASN A 877 36.22 -7.99 2.01
CA ASN A 877 36.49 -6.85 2.89
C ASN A 877 35.46 -5.72 2.68
N GLN A 878 35.11 -5.41 1.42
CA GLN A 878 34.04 -4.45 1.11
C GLN A 878 32.67 -4.91 1.64
N ALA A 879 32.36 -6.20 1.53
CA ALA A 879 31.11 -6.75 2.06
C ALA A 879 31.07 -6.69 3.60
N ASN A 880 32.20 -6.89 4.28
CA ASN A 880 32.31 -6.73 5.74
C ASN A 880 32.13 -5.27 6.16
N ILE A 881 32.73 -4.32 5.45
CA ILE A 881 32.51 -2.88 5.69
C ILE A 881 31.02 -2.55 5.53
N ALA A 882 30.39 -3.02 4.45
CA ALA A 882 28.95 -2.84 4.23
C ALA A 882 28.10 -3.46 5.36
N ALA A 883 28.50 -4.61 5.90
CA ALA A 883 27.84 -5.24 7.04
C ALA A 883 28.00 -4.43 8.33
N ASP A 884 29.16 -3.83 8.57
CA ASP A 884 29.41 -2.94 9.72
C ASP A 884 28.65 -1.62 9.59
N ASP A 885 28.58 -1.04 8.38
CA ASP A 885 27.78 0.15 8.07
C ASP A 885 26.28 -0.13 8.24
N ALA A 886 25.80 -1.28 7.77
CA ALA A 886 24.41 -1.69 7.93
C ALA A 886 24.06 -1.97 9.40
N ALA A 887 24.98 -2.56 10.16
CA ALA A 887 24.79 -2.78 11.60
C ALA A 887 24.74 -1.45 12.37
N ARG A 888 25.58 -0.48 12.03
CA ARG A 888 25.51 0.89 12.56
C ARG A 888 24.18 1.55 12.21
N SER A 889 23.76 1.48 10.95
CA SER A 889 22.47 2.01 10.50
C SER A 889 21.29 1.40 11.28
N ALA A 890 21.31 0.07 11.52
CA ALA A 890 20.29 -0.60 12.31
C ALA A 890 20.31 -0.21 13.80
N ALA A 891 21.49 0.07 14.36
CA ALA A 891 21.64 0.58 15.72
C ALA A 891 21.12 2.02 15.83
N ASP A 892 21.48 2.90 14.90
CA ASP A 892 21.02 4.29 14.82
C ASP A 892 19.49 4.36 14.63
N ALA A 893 18.93 3.46 13.80
CA ALA A 893 17.49 3.33 13.61
C ALA A 893 16.79 2.87 14.90
N THR A 894 17.41 1.94 15.64
CA THR A 894 16.89 1.47 16.94
C THR A 894 16.92 2.58 17.98
N LEU A 895 18.01 3.34 18.07
CA LEU A 895 18.11 4.51 18.94
C LEU A 895 17.07 5.58 18.57
N SER A 896 16.89 5.84 17.27
CA SER A 896 15.85 6.78 16.79
C SER A 896 14.46 6.32 17.20
N SER A 897 14.16 5.03 17.07
CA SER A 897 12.90 4.43 17.54
C SER A 897 12.72 4.60 19.05
N GLU A 898 13.75 4.33 19.86
CA GLU A 898 13.70 4.55 21.32
C GLU A 898 13.48 6.03 21.68
N MET A 899 14.16 6.96 20.99
CA MET A 899 13.96 8.41 21.17
C MET A 899 12.55 8.86 20.75
N ALA A 900 11.98 8.27 19.70
CA ALA A 900 10.62 8.54 19.27
C ALA A 900 9.61 8.05 20.33
N GLN A 901 9.81 6.86 20.89
CA GLN A 901 8.98 6.32 21.97
C GLN A 901 9.09 7.17 23.26
N ALA A 902 10.28 7.66 23.59
CA ALA A 902 10.47 8.57 24.71
C ALA A 902 9.79 9.93 24.48
N SER A 903 9.85 10.46 23.25
CA SER A 903 9.16 11.69 22.86
C SER A 903 7.65 11.54 22.92
N ALA A 904 7.10 10.43 22.40
CA ALA A 904 5.69 10.10 22.51
C ALA A 904 5.26 9.99 23.98
N SER A 905 6.05 9.30 24.81
CA SER A 905 5.80 9.19 26.25
C SER A 905 5.81 10.56 26.95
N SER A 906 6.77 11.44 26.62
CA SER A 906 6.80 12.82 27.11
C SER A 906 5.60 13.64 26.65
N ALA A 907 5.12 13.42 25.43
CA ALA A 907 3.93 14.09 24.90
C ALA A 907 2.68 13.67 25.68
N TRP A 908 2.56 12.39 26.03
CA TRP A 908 1.47 11.88 26.87
C TRP A 908 1.52 12.43 28.30
N VAL A 909 2.71 12.61 28.88
CA VAL A 909 2.85 13.32 30.18
C VAL A 909 2.36 14.75 30.08
N ALA A 910 2.75 15.48 29.03
CA ALA A 910 2.27 16.85 28.81
C ALA A 910 0.75 16.90 28.58
N ALA A 911 0.19 15.94 27.86
CA ALA A 911 -1.26 15.82 27.68
C ALA A 911 -2.00 15.58 29.00
N ASP A 912 -1.46 14.74 29.89
CA ASP A 912 -2.02 14.52 31.22
C ASP A 912 -1.93 15.77 32.12
N GLU A 913 -0.82 16.51 32.07
CA GLU A 913 -0.66 17.80 32.77
C GLU A 913 -1.63 18.87 32.26
N ALA A 914 -1.84 18.93 30.94
CA ALA A 914 -2.81 19.82 30.32
C ALA A 914 -4.23 19.46 30.78
N ARG A 915 -4.56 18.16 30.83
CA ARG A 915 -5.86 17.67 31.32
C ARG A 915 -6.10 18.02 32.78
N LYS A 916 -5.08 17.88 33.63
CA LYS A 916 -5.16 18.32 35.04
C LYS A 916 -5.39 19.82 35.16
N SER A 917 -4.73 20.62 34.33
CA SER A 917 -4.93 22.07 34.30
C SER A 917 -6.35 22.44 33.85
N ALA A 918 -6.88 21.74 32.85
CA ALA A 918 -8.26 21.90 32.40
C ALA A 918 -9.29 21.55 33.49
N ILE A 919 -9.07 20.45 34.23
CA ILE A 919 -9.94 20.05 35.35
C ILE A 919 -9.92 21.12 36.46
N ALA A 920 -8.73 21.57 36.88
CA ALA A 920 -8.60 22.61 37.89
C ALA A 920 -9.26 23.93 37.46
N ALA A 921 -9.09 24.33 36.20
CA ALA A 921 -9.75 25.50 35.64
C ALA A 921 -11.28 25.38 35.67
N GLY A 922 -11.81 24.17 35.41
CA GLY A 922 -13.24 23.85 35.51
C GLY A 922 -13.77 23.98 36.93
N GLU A 923 -13.05 23.46 37.93
CA GLU A 923 -13.40 23.61 39.36
C GLU A 923 -13.41 25.09 39.80
N ASP A 924 -12.42 25.87 39.34
CA ASP A 924 -12.36 27.30 39.66
C ASP A 924 -13.49 28.09 39.00
N ALA A 925 -13.88 27.74 37.76
CA ALA A 925 -15.04 28.32 37.09
C ALA A 925 -16.35 28.00 37.81
N GLU A 926 -16.54 26.77 38.28
CA GLU A 926 -17.71 26.36 39.07
C GLU A 926 -17.78 27.12 40.42
N ALA A 927 -16.64 27.27 41.10
CA ALA A 927 -16.55 28.04 42.33
C ALA A 927 -16.81 29.54 42.12
N ALA A 928 -16.37 30.10 40.98
CA ALA A 928 -16.63 31.49 40.60
C ALA A 928 -18.12 31.73 40.34
N LEU A 929 -18.76 30.80 39.63
CA LEU A 929 -20.20 30.83 39.35
C LEU A 929 -21.01 30.76 40.65
N LYS A 930 -20.64 29.88 41.57
CA LYS A 930 -21.25 29.81 42.89
C LYS A 930 -21.13 31.13 43.66
N ALA A 931 -19.97 31.78 43.62
CA ALA A 931 -19.78 33.08 44.26
C ALA A 931 -20.65 34.18 43.63
N ALA A 932 -20.80 34.19 42.31
CA ALA A 932 -21.68 35.11 41.59
C ALA A 932 -23.16 34.90 41.97
N THR A 933 -23.63 33.65 42.01
CA THR A 933 -25.00 33.28 42.40
C THR A 933 -25.31 33.69 43.85
N GLU A 934 -24.37 33.49 44.76
CA GLU A 934 -24.50 33.94 46.14
C GLU A 934 -24.59 35.48 46.23
N ALA A 935 -23.78 36.22 45.45
CA ALA A 935 -23.79 37.69 45.40
C ALA A 935 -25.15 38.23 44.88
N PHE A 936 -25.68 37.60 43.84
CA PHE A 936 -26.99 37.94 43.27
C PHE A 936 -28.13 37.68 44.24
N THR A 937 -28.10 36.54 44.94
CA THR A 937 -29.11 36.19 45.96
C THR A 937 -29.16 37.23 47.09
N ILE A 938 -28.01 37.80 47.47
CA ILE A 938 -27.92 38.87 48.48
C ILE A 938 -28.57 40.17 47.99
N ALA A 939 -28.37 40.53 46.71
CA ALA A 939 -28.96 41.72 46.11
C ALA A 939 -30.50 41.62 46.03
N VAL A 940 -31.01 40.48 45.57
CA VAL A 940 -32.47 40.21 45.44
C VAL A 940 -33.18 40.22 46.81
N LYS A 941 -32.54 39.68 47.84
CA LYS A 941 -33.10 39.70 49.20
C LYS A 941 -33.30 41.12 49.72
N LYS A 942 -32.35 42.03 49.47
CA LYS A 942 -32.44 43.44 49.88
C LYS A 942 -33.51 44.22 49.10
N GLN A 943 -33.73 43.90 47.82
CA GLN A 943 -34.78 44.53 47.01
C GLN A 943 -36.21 44.18 47.50
N ARG A 944 -36.44 42.91 47.89
CA ARG A 944 -37.73 42.48 48.45
C ARG A 944 -38.06 43.16 49.78
N GLU A 945 -37.05 43.40 50.62
CA GLU A 945 -37.20 44.13 51.88
C GLU A 945 -37.60 45.61 51.66
N GLU A 946 -37.25 46.21 50.51
CA GLU A 946 -37.60 47.60 50.13
C GLU A 946 -39.00 47.74 49.46
N GLU A 947 -39.46 46.76 48.66
CA GLU A 947 -40.76 46.81 47.96
C GLU A 947 -41.98 46.50 48.84
N GLU A 948 -41.83 45.65 49.86
CA GLU A 948 -42.91 45.29 50.78
C GLU A 948 -43.40 46.50 51.61
N ALA A 949 -42.54 47.50 51.80
CA ALA A 949 -42.89 48.80 52.40
C ALA A 949 -43.80 49.66 51.49
N ARG A 950 -43.71 49.51 50.16
CA ARG A 950 -44.48 50.30 49.17
C ARG A 950 -45.91 49.78 48.97
N ARG A 951 -46.13 48.47 49.05
CA ARG A 951 -47.42 47.79 48.79
C ARG A 951 -48.50 48.08 49.84
N LYS A 952 -48.11 48.39 51.09
CA LYS A 952 -49.04 48.74 52.18
C LYS A 952 -49.77 50.08 52.00
N ALA A 953 -49.30 50.97 51.13
CA ALA A 953 -49.88 52.31 50.94
C ALA A 953 -50.99 52.40 49.88
N ALA A 954 -51.12 51.43 48.97
CA ALA A 954 -52.02 51.52 47.81
C ALA A 954 -53.42 50.90 48.00
N ILE A 955 -53.63 50.13 49.08
CA ILE A 955 -54.90 49.41 49.33
C ILE A 955 -55.98 50.34 49.90
N GLU A 956 -55.61 51.45 50.55
CA GLU A 956 -56.54 52.38 51.21
C GLU A 956 -57.35 53.27 50.22
N ALA A 957 -56.90 53.38 48.96
CA ALA A 957 -57.53 54.25 47.96
C ALA A 957 -58.65 53.58 47.12
N LYS A 958 -58.77 52.25 47.14
CA LYS A 958 -59.69 51.48 46.26
C LYS A 958 -61.09 51.23 46.81
N GLU A 959 -61.40 51.59 48.07
CA GLU A 959 -62.73 51.31 48.66
C GLU A 959 -63.81 52.36 48.36
N ASN A 960 -63.50 53.52 47.75
CA ASN A 960 -64.44 54.65 47.65
C ASN A 960 -65.23 54.81 46.33
N ALA A 961 -65.21 53.86 45.39
CA ALA A 961 -65.92 54.01 44.11
C ALA A 961 -66.78 52.80 43.75
N LYS A 962 -67.97 52.70 44.36
CA LYS A 962 -69.06 51.82 43.91
C LYS A 962 -70.29 52.68 43.57
N ASN A 963 -70.76 52.60 42.31
CA ASN A 963 -72.17 52.56 41.85
C ASN A 963 -72.42 53.36 40.53
N ASP A 964 -72.50 52.67 39.38
CA ASP A 964 -73.42 53.02 38.28
C ASP A 964 -73.66 51.82 37.33
N ALA A 965 -74.91 51.62 36.92
CA ALA A 965 -75.45 50.43 36.24
C ALA A 965 -75.55 50.55 34.70
N GLY A 966 -75.06 51.65 34.09
CA GLY A 966 -75.26 51.94 32.67
C GLY A 966 -74.24 51.35 31.67
N ALA A 967 -73.22 50.62 32.11
CA ALA A 967 -72.14 50.15 31.23
C ALA A 967 -72.45 48.83 30.48
N ARG A 968 -73.41 48.04 30.98
CA ARG A 968 -73.60 46.65 30.56
C ARG A 968 -74.47 46.44 29.30
N ALA A 969 -74.94 47.51 28.66
CA ALA A 969 -75.91 47.44 27.55
C ALA A 969 -75.35 47.91 26.19
N ARG A 970 -74.05 48.25 26.09
CA ARG A 970 -73.48 48.86 24.86
C ARG A 970 -72.48 48.00 24.08
N GLU A 971 -72.20 46.78 24.52
CA GLU A 971 -71.13 45.96 23.93
C GLU A 971 -71.62 44.82 23.02
N MET A 972 -72.94 44.57 22.95
CA MET A 972 -73.52 43.40 22.28
C MET A 972 -73.90 43.57 20.78
N TYR A 973 -73.41 44.56 20.03
CA TYR A 973 -73.98 44.83 18.68
C TYR A 973 -73.05 45.29 17.54
N ARG A 974 -71.79 44.84 17.43
CA ARG A 974 -70.98 45.12 16.21
C ARG A 974 -70.23 43.89 15.68
N CYS A 975 -71.00 43.01 15.01
CA CYS A 975 -70.70 42.22 13.79
C CYS A 975 -69.36 41.44 13.68
N GLY A 976 -69.26 40.12 13.48
CA GLY A 976 -70.10 39.14 12.74
C GLY A 976 -69.37 38.67 11.45
N GLN A 977 -68.90 37.42 11.38
CA GLN A 977 -67.84 36.85 10.50
C GLN A 977 -67.99 36.92 8.95
N GLY A 978 -66.83 36.92 8.24
CA GLY A 978 -66.67 36.42 6.85
C GLY A 978 -65.50 37.02 6.04
N PHE A 979 -64.27 36.52 6.25
CA PHE A 979 -62.99 36.82 5.54
C PHE A 979 -62.32 38.21 5.79
N VAL A 980 -61.12 38.18 6.39
CA VAL A 980 -60.20 39.27 6.87
C VAL A 980 -59.74 40.24 5.74
N PRO A 981 -59.17 41.47 5.98
CA PRO A 981 -59.14 42.41 7.13
C PRO A 981 -59.63 43.84 6.79
N CYS A 982 -59.79 44.72 7.80
CA CYS A 982 -59.43 46.15 7.75
C CYS A 982 -59.37 46.74 9.18
N ASP A 983 -58.14 46.91 9.70
CA ASP A 983 -57.73 48.05 10.55
C ASP A 983 -57.42 49.23 9.58
N PRO A 984 -57.40 50.55 9.92
CA PRO A 984 -56.88 51.07 11.18
C PRO A 984 -57.46 52.38 11.78
N GLN A 985 -57.02 52.61 13.02
CA GLN A 985 -56.64 53.89 13.68
C GLN A 985 -57.48 54.36 14.88
N GLY A 986 -56.78 54.57 16.01
CA GLY A 986 -57.23 55.53 17.03
C GLY A 986 -56.66 55.49 18.45
N PHE A 987 -55.53 54.84 18.79
CA PHE A 987 -54.97 54.81 20.16
C PHE A 987 -54.08 56.04 20.52
N ALA A 988 -54.32 57.20 19.91
CA ALA A 988 -53.49 58.40 20.10
C ALA A 988 -53.94 59.33 21.26
N ARG A 989 -54.79 58.87 22.19
CA ARG A 989 -55.30 59.74 23.28
C ARG A 989 -55.05 59.23 24.70
N TRP A 990 -54.43 58.07 24.89
CA TRP A 990 -54.20 57.52 26.23
C TRP A 990 -52.89 58.00 26.86
N CYS A 991 -51.84 58.26 26.07
CA CYS A 991 -50.52 58.65 26.58
C CYS A 991 -50.38 60.12 27.02
N GLN A 992 -51.42 60.95 26.89
CA GLN A 992 -51.32 62.38 27.24
C GLN A 992 -51.56 62.70 28.72
N HIS A 993 -51.90 61.73 29.58
CA HIS A 993 -52.34 62.02 30.96
C HIS A 993 -51.63 61.22 32.05
N ASN A 994 -50.60 60.41 31.75
CA ASN A 994 -49.80 59.70 32.76
C ASN A 994 -48.29 59.70 32.42
N GLU A 995 -47.64 60.86 32.51
CA GLU A 995 -46.23 61.03 32.09
C GLU A 995 -45.22 60.34 33.03
N ILE A 996 -45.49 60.17 34.33
CA ILE A 996 -44.52 59.62 35.30
C ILE A 996 -44.47 58.08 35.27
N GLU A 997 -45.53 57.41 34.83
CA GLU A 997 -45.57 55.93 34.70
C GLU A 997 -44.99 55.42 33.36
N CYS A 998 -44.77 56.29 32.38
CA CYS A 998 -44.03 55.94 31.16
C CYS A 998 -42.51 56.16 31.27
N ASP A 999 -42.02 56.97 32.22
CA ASP A 999 -40.58 57.17 32.47
C ASP A 999 -39.93 55.99 33.24
N ILE A 1000 -40.72 55.18 33.97
CA ILE A 1000 -40.21 53.99 34.67
C ILE A 1000 -40.18 52.76 33.74
N LEU A 1001 -41.01 52.74 32.70
CA LEU A 1001 -41.03 51.67 31.70
C LEU A 1001 -39.98 51.84 30.59
N SER A 1002 -39.24 52.95 30.56
CA SER A 1002 -38.21 53.22 29.53
C SER A 1002 -36.77 52.92 29.97
N MET A 1003 -36.56 52.31 31.14
CA MET A 1003 -35.23 51.88 31.62
C MET A 1003 -35.08 50.34 31.77
N GLY A 1004 -35.97 49.55 31.16
CA GLY A 1004 -35.93 48.08 31.23
C GLY A 1004 -34.89 47.42 30.32
N ASP A 1005 -34.63 48.01 29.15
CA ASP A 1005 -33.89 47.34 28.08
C ASP A 1005 -32.39 47.14 28.41
N GLU A 1006 -31.77 47.99 29.23
CA GLU A 1006 -30.35 47.85 29.59
C GLU A 1006 -30.10 46.79 30.70
N PHE A 1007 -31.11 46.47 31.51
CA PHE A 1007 -31.02 45.41 32.54
C PHE A 1007 -31.37 44.03 31.97
N GLU A 1008 -32.27 43.99 30.98
CA GLU A 1008 -32.66 42.79 30.25
C GLU A 1008 -31.51 42.24 29.37
N ASP A 1009 -30.73 43.11 28.71
CA ASP A 1009 -29.59 42.68 27.91
C ASP A 1009 -28.38 42.19 28.74
N ALA A 1010 -28.19 42.72 29.96
CA ALA A 1010 -27.16 42.24 30.89
C ALA A 1010 -27.55 40.94 31.60
N MET A 1011 -28.84 40.76 31.93
CA MET A 1011 -29.37 39.54 32.52
C MET A 1011 -29.58 38.42 31.50
N ASN A 1012 -29.94 38.68 30.25
CA ASN A 1012 -30.03 37.65 29.20
C ASN A 1012 -28.66 37.10 28.80
N HIS A 1013 -27.60 37.91 28.87
CA HIS A 1013 -26.24 37.43 28.64
C HIS A 1013 -25.69 36.60 29.81
N LEU A 1014 -26.19 36.81 31.04
CA LEU A 1014 -25.82 36.06 32.25
C LEU A 1014 -26.70 34.81 32.48
N TRP A 1015 -27.98 34.90 32.16
CA TRP A 1015 -28.98 33.84 32.26
C TRP A 1015 -28.81 32.81 31.14
N GLY A 1016 -28.39 33.23 29.93
CA GLY A 1016 -28.02 32.32 28.84
C GLY A 1016 -26.77 31.46 29.16
N VAL A 1017 -25.79 32.02 29.87
CA VAL A 1017 -24.56 31.29 30.27
C VAL A 1017 -24.78 30.41 31.51
N THR A 1018 -25.80 30.68 32.34
CA THR A 1018 -26.09 29.90 33.56
C THR A 1018 -27.19 28.84 33.35
N LYS A 1019 -28.09 29.02 32.38
CA LYS A 1019 -29.14 28.04 32.02
C LYS A 1019 -28.61 26.77 31.35
N GLU A 1020 -27.42 26.84 30.75
CA GLU A 1020 -26.79 25.75 30.00
C GLU A 1020 -25.74 24.97 30.81
N LEU A 1021 -25.57 25.35 32.09
CA LEU A 1021 -24.54 24.81 32.97
C LEU A 1021 -25.09 24.31 34.33
N THR A 1022 -26.42 24.27 34.55
CA THR A 1022 -27.01 23.79 35.83
C THR A 1022 -28.38 23.09 35.76
N GLY A 1023 -29.03 22.93 34.60
CA GLY A 1023 -30.14 22.00 34.41
C GLY A 1023 -31.33 22.09 35.38
N LEU A 1024 -31.93 23.26 35.56
CA LEU A 1024 -33.05 23.48 36.50
C LEU A 1024 -34.46 23.55 35.87
N SER A 1025 -34.68 22.98 34.69
CA SER A 1025 -36.04 22.81 34.12
C SER A 1025 -36.89 21.74 34.83
N GLU A 1026 -36.27 20.84 35.60
CA GLU A 1026 -36.95 19.73 36.30
C GLU A 1026 -37.69 20.14 37.59
N LEU A 1027 -37.46 21.35 38.13
CA LEU A 1027 -38.08 21.78 39.40
C LEU A 1027 -39.52 22.29 39.24
N GLU A 1028 -39.92 22.72 38.03
CA GLU A 1028 -41.24 23.33 37.79
C GLU A 1028 -42.33 22.27 37.52
N ALA A 1029 -41.98 21.12 36.92
CA ALA A 1029 -42.89 19.97 36.82
C ALA A 1029 -43.18 19.32 38.20
N CYS A 1030 -42.20 19.36 39.12
CA CYS A 1030 -42.35 18.87 40.48
C CYS A 1030 -43.31 19.74 41.34
N LEU A 1031 -43.51 21.02 41.00
CA LEU A 1031 -44.29 21.96 41.82
C LEU A 1031 -45.76 22.13 41.39
N ASP A 1032 -46.10 21.90 40.12
CA ASP A 1032 -47.47 22.09 39.62
C ASP A 1032 -48.38 20.84 39.73
N GLU A 1033 -47.87 19.60 39.66
CA GLU A 1033 -48.71 18.39 39.66
C GLU A 1033 -48.76 17.60 40.98
N LYS A 1034 -47.88 17.91 41.95
CA LYS A 1034 -47.87 17.35 43.32
C LYS A 1034 -48.03 15.81 43.43
N ASP A 1035 -47.41 15.03 42.54
CA ASP A 1035 -47.21 13.60 42.74
C ASP A 1035 -45.72 13.22 42.77
N PHE A 1036 -45.44 11.98 43.15
CA PHE A 1036 -44.08 11.52 43.47
C PHE A 1036 -43.28 11.09 42.22
N GLU A 1037 -43.92 10.91 41.06
CA GLU A 1037 -43.24 10.45 39.83
C GLU A 1037 -42.55 11.60 39.07
N HIS A 1038 -43.10 12.82 39.14
CA HIS A 1038 -42.56 14.02 38.48
C HIS A 1038 -41.42 14.74 39.26
N CYS A 1039 -41.02 14.23 40.43
CA CYS A 1039 -40.00 14.86 41.28
C CYS A 1039 -38.69 14.06 41.42
N SER A 1040 -38.53 12.92 40.74
CA SER A 1040 -37.39 12.00 40.99
C SER A 1040 -36.25 12.05 39.96
N GLY A 1041 -36.29 12.99 39.01
CA GLY A 1041 -35.64 12.89 37.71
C GLY A 1041 -34.37 13.70 37.39
N LEU A 1042 -33.68 14.37 38.32
CA LEU A 1042 -32.31 14.89 38.10
C LEU A 1042 -32.18 16.02 37.02
N ALA A 1043 -31.63 17.18 37.36
CA ALA A 1043 -30.23 17.49 37.04
C ALA A 1043 -29.75 17.16 35.60
N ALA A 1044 -29.61 18.26 34.84
CA ALA A 1044 -28.52 18.58 33.89
C ALA A 1044 -28.55 17.88 32.52
N ASP A 1045 -28.45 18.55 31.35
CA ASP A 1045 -28.20 19.96 30.95
C ASP A 1045 -28.12 19.93 29.40
N VAL A 1046 -28.45 21.01 28.67
CA VAL A 1046 -27.85 21.28 27.33
C VAL A 1046 -27.83 22.80 26.98
N LEU A 1047 -26.62 23.41 26.93
CA LEU A 1047 -25.93 24.20 25.86
C LEU A 1047 -26.75 25.02 24.81
N ILE A 1048 -26.35 26.13 24.14
CA ILE A 1048 -25.22 27.10 24.10
C ILE A 1048 -25.77 28.50 23.66
N GLY A 1049 -25.36 29.59 24.31
CA GLY A 1049 -24.67 30.76 23.72
C GLY A 1049 -25.37 31.78 22.80
N ALA A 1050 -24.84 33.01 22.89
CA ALA A 1050 -24.84 34.04 21.84
C ALA A 1050 -26.19 34.59 21.34
N LYS A 1051 -26.59 35.73 21.94
CA LYS A 1051 -26.87 36.98 21.21
C LYS A 1051 -26.88 38.14 22.21
N LEU A 1052 -25.81 38.94 22.26
CA LEU A 1052 -25.58 40.07 21.36
C LEU A 1052 -26.59 41.21 21.54
N LYS A 1053 -26.41 41.99 22.61
CA LYS A 1053 -26.64 43.44 22.60
C LYS A 1053 -25.60 44.21 23.45
N ALA A 1054 -24.39 43.68 23.55
CA ALA A 1054 -23.22 44.46 23.95
C ALA A 1054 -22.59 45.18 22.74
N LEU A 1055 -23.40 45.98 22.03
CA LEU A 1055 -22.95 46.91 20.98
C LEU A 1055 -23.56 48.30 21.16
N GLU A 1056 -23.73 48.77 22.40
CA GLU A 1056 -24.20 50.14 22.63
C GLU A 1056 -23.45 50.86 23.76
N LYS A 1057 -22.13 50.60 23.86
CA LYS A 1057 -21.22 51.38 24.73
C LYS A 1057 -20.14 52.16 23.98
N ALA A 1058 -20.33 52.42 22.69
CA ALA A 1058 -19.29 53.08 21.89
C ALA A 1058 -19.72 54.39 21.20
N TYR A 1059 -20.92 54.95 21.44
CA TYR A 1059 -21.36 56.12 20.67
C TYR A 1059 -21.43 57.49 21.39
N ASP A 1060 -21.63 57.63 22.70
CA ASP A 1060 -22.06 58.95 23.23
C ASP A 1060 -21.11 59.74 24.15
N SER A 1061 -19.81 59.59 23.95
CA SER A 1061 -18.88 60.68 24.29
C SER A 1061 -18.68 61.62 23.10
N LEU A 1062 -19.65 62.53 22.97
CA LEU A 1062 -19.43 63.95 22.63
C LEU A 1062 -19.10 64.31 21.18
N LYS A 1063 -20.18 64.35 20.40
CA LYS A 1063 -20.52 65.44 19.48
C LYS A 1063 -20.14 66.83 20.04
N LEU A 1064 -19.35 67.62 19.29
CA LEU A 1064 -19.66 68.97 18.75
C LEU A 1064 -18.42 69.86 18.60
N LEU A 1065 -17.94 70.05 17.36
CA LEU A 1065 -17.78 71.37 16.75
C LEU A 1065 -17.53 71.27 15.23
N LYS A 1066 -18.23 72.14 14.50
CA LYS A 1066 -18.49 72.13 13.06
C LYS A 1066 -17.64 73.23 12.39
N ARG A 1067 -17.15 72.94 11.17
CA ARG A 1067 -16.67 73.84 10.08
C ARG A 1067 -15.29 74.53 10.19
N GLY A 1068 -14.50 74.38 9.12
CA GLY A 1068 -13.99 75.54 8.37
C GLY A 1068 -12.52 75.55 7.92
N CYS A 1069 -12.29 75.12 6.67
CA CYS A 1069 -11.38 75.68 5.64
C CYS A 1069 -9.83 75.77 5.81
N ASN A 1070 -9.18 75.23 4.76
CA ASN A 1070 -8.04 75.74 3.97
C ASN A 1070 -6.63 75.88 4.59
N ALA A 1071 -5.68 75.13 4.02
CA ALA A 1071 -4.70 75.61 3.02
C ALA A 1071 -3.42 74.77 3.08
N VAL A 1072 -3.13 73.99 2.04
CA VAL A 1072 -2.08 74.27 1.04
C VAL A 1072 -0.66 74.32 1.62
N GLY A 1073 0.18 73.41 1.12
CA GLY A 1073 1.44 73.85 0.54
C GLY A 1073 2.66 73.00 0.80
N ARG A 1074 2.96 72.16 -0.20
CA ARG A 1074 4.28 72.05 -0.86
C ARG A 1074 5.43 71.51 -0.01
N SER A 1075 5.90 70.30 -0.38
CA SER A 1075 7.03 70.10 -1.31
C SER A 1075 8.35 69.99 -0.52
N ALA A 1076 9.34 69.22 -0.88
CA ALA A 1076 9.60 68.27 -1.97
C ALA A 1076 11.00 67.70 -1.61
N VAL A 1077 11.23 66.39 -1.79
CA VAL A 1077 12.09 65.86 -2.89
C VAL A 1077 13.60 66.05 -2.58
N ARG A 1078 14.49 65.05 -2.67
CA ARG A 1078 14.90 64.23 -3.84
C ARG A 1078 15.93 63.21 -3.31
N SER A 1079 15.79 61.91 -3.61
CA SER A 1079 16.50 61.16 -4.69
C SER A 1079 17.93 60.73 -4.33
N ALA A 1080 18.47 59.58 -4.71
CA ALA A 1080 18.22 58.66 -5.83
C ALA A 1080 18.73 57.26 -5.42
N GLY A 1081 18.46 56.11 -6.05
CA GLY A 1081 17.74 55.75 -7.28
C GLY A 1081 18.21 54.35 -7.72
N VAL A 1082 17.30 53.37 -7.88
CA VAL A 1082 16.84 52.74 -9.17
C VAL A 1082 17.66 51.46 -9.53
N ALA A 1083 17.15 50.30 -9.97
CA ALA A 1083 15.86 49.78 -10.50
C ALA A 1083 15.76 48.25 -10.17
N ARG A 1084 14.63 47.65 -9.74
CA ARG A 1084 13.29 47.37 -10.34
C ARG A 1084 13.21 46.13 -11.25
N THR A 1085 12.46 45.12 -10.81
CA THR A 1085 11.19 44.68 -11.46
C THR A 1085 10.26 44.09 -10.39
N ALA A 1086 8.99 44.52 -10.39
CA ALA A 1086 7.92 44.07 -9.50
C ALA A 1086 6.72 43.66 -10.36
N LEU A 1087 5.99 42.62 -9.95
CA LEU A 1087 4.62 42.33 -10.37
C LEU A 1087 3.69 42.62 -9.20
N THR A 1088 2.57 43.24 -9.54
CA THR A 1088 1.66 44.02 -8.72
C THR A 1088 0.52 43.19 -8.12
N SER A 1089 0.17 43.53 -6.88
CA SER A 1089 -1.08 43.20 -6.19
C SER A 1089 -2.29 43.94 -6.78
N SER A 1090 -3.44 43.27 -6.69
CA SER A 1090 -4.84 43.74 -6.74
C SER A 1090 -5.09 45.20 -7.16
N ALA A 1091 -5.68 45.37 -8.34
CA ALA A 1091 -6.26 46.63 -8.78
C ALA A 1091 -7.56 46.95 -8.04
N ASP A 1092 -7.74 48.23 -7.74
CA ASP A 1092 -9.02 48.88 -7.43
C ASP A 1092 -10.09 48.50 -8.47
N VAL A 1093 -11.24 47.97 -8.02
CA VAL A 1093 -12.42 47.81 -8.88
C VAL A 1093 -13.06 49.19 -9.06
N PRO A 1094 -13.23 49.70 -10.29
CA PRO A 1094 -13.90 50.97 -10.54
C PRO A 1094 -15.35 50.96 -10.03
N CYS A 1095 -15.89 52.11 -9.60
CA CYS A 1095 -17.29 52.21 -9.22
C CYS A 1095 -18.19 51.67 -10.36
N PHE A 1096 -19.14 50.80 -10.01
CA PHE A 1096 -20.11 50.13 -10.91
C PHE A 1096 -19.63 48.86 -11.63
N GLU A 1097 -18.54 48.22 -11.21
CA GLU A 1097 -18.22 46.85 -11.64
C GLU A 1097 -18.47 45.80 -10.53
N HIS A 1098 -19.05 44.65 -10.87
CA HIS A 1098 -19.18 43.53 -9.92
C HIS A 1098 -17.94 42.63 -9.94
N ASN A 1099 -17.62 41.98 -8.82
CA ASN A 1099 -16.50 41.05 -8.69
C ASN A 1099 -16.94 39.59 -8.46
N VAL A 1100 -18.18 39.25 -8.81
CA VAL A 1100 -18.70 37.86 -8.76
C VAL A 1100 -17.83 36.92 -9.61
N PRO A 1101 -17.16 35.91 -9.01
CA PRO A 1101 -16.33 34.95 -9.75
C PRO A 1101 -17.15 34.14 -10.77
N GLY A 1102 -16.57 33.88 -11.95
CA GLY A 1102 -17.23 33.13 -13.01
C GLY A 1102 -18.19 33.94 -13.91
N LEU A 1103 -18.27 35.26 -13.75
CA LEU A 1103 -19.05 36.16 -14.61
C LEU A 1103 -18.16 37.13 -15.43
N PRO A 1104 -18.53 37.48 -16.68
CA PRO A 1104 -19.63 36.90 -17.46
C PRO A 1104 -19.38 35.43 -17.83
N ARG A 1105 -20.45 34.64 -17.85
CA ARG A 1105 -20.47 33.27 -18.36
C ARG A 1105 -20.30 33.26 -19.88
N ASP A 1106 -19.83 32.15 -20.41
CA ASP A 1106 -19.78 31.93 -21.86
C ASP A 1106 -21.20 31.96 -22.45
N LYS A 1107 -21.39 32.64 -23.60
CA LYS A 1107 -22.69 32.80 -24.25
C LYS A 1107 -23.34 31.47 -24.63
N SER A 1108 -22.54 30.43 -24.91
CA SER A 1108 -23.03 29.08 -25.20
C SER A 1108 -23.86 28.45 -24.06
N LYS A 1109 -23.81 29.02 -22.85
CA LYS A 1109 -24.57 28.56 -21.68
C LYS A 1109 -25.95 29.20 -21.54
N ILE A 1110 -26.36 30.08 -22.45
CA ILE A 1110 -27.68 30.76 -22.42
C ILE A 1110 -28.86 29.76 -22.51
N PRO A 1111 -28.87 28.73 -23.38
CA PRO A 1111 -30.00 27.79 -23.48
C PRO A 1111 -30.21 26.92 -22.24
N ASP A 1112 -29.14 26.63 -21.48
CA ASP A 1112 -29.13 25.70 -20.35
C ASP A 1112 -29.04 26.41 -18.99
N SER A 1113 -29.14 27.75 -18.94
CA SER A 1113 -29.02 28.47 -17.67
C SER A 1113 -30.35 28.55 -16.92
N SER A 1114 -30.38 27.99 -15.72
CA SER A 1114 -31.41 28.22 -14.69
C SER A 1114 -30.90 29.22 -13.63
N ASP A 1115 -31.80 29.65 -12.72
CA ASP A 1115 -31.48 30.42 -11.51
C ASP A 1115 -30.96 31.86 -11.72
N CYS A 1116 -31.49 32.55 -12.74
CA CYS A 1116 -31.18 33.96 -13.00
C CYS A 1116 -31.41 34.87 -11.78
N GLY A 1117 -32.36 34.54 -10.90
CA GLY A 1117 -32.61 35.26 -9.65
C GLY A 1117 -31.45 35.18 -8.65
N VAL A 1118 -30.88 33.99 -8.45
CA VAL A 1118 -29.71 33.80 -7.58
C VAL A 1118 -28.48 34.52 -8.17
N CYS A 1119 -28.33 34.48 -9.49
CA CYS A 1119 -27.27 35.20 -10.19
C CYS A 1119 -27.40 36.73 -10.01
N ALA A 1120 -28.60 37.29 -10.21
CA ALA A 1120 -28.86 38.71 -10.00
C ALA A 1120 -28.64 39.13 -8.54
N GLN A 1121 -28.98 38.27 -7.57
CA GLN A 1121 -28.76 38.56 -6.15
C GLN A 1121 -27.26 38.64 -5.81
N ARG A 1122 -26.44 37.69 -6.29
CA ARG A 1122 -24.98 37.74 -6.14
C ARG A 1122 -24.36 38.99 -6.78
N ILE A 1123 -24.87 39.39 -7.95
CA ILE A 1123 -24.40 40.61 -8.63
C ILE A 1123 -24.78 41.87 -7.83
N ARG A 1124 -26.02 41.98 -7.34
CA ARG A 1124 -26.47 43.11 -6.50
C ARG A 1124 -25.64 43.21 -5.23
N ASP A 1125 -25.43 42.09 -4.55
CA ASP A 1125 -24.69 42.05 -3.29
C ASP A 1125 -23.20 42.42 -3.52
N SER A 1126 -22.63 42.04 -4.67
CA SER A 1126 -21.29 42.48 -5.08
C SER A 1126 -21.21 43.96 -5.49
N LEU A 1127 -22.27 44.54 -6.04
CA LEU A 1127 -22.34 45.97 -6.38
C LEU A 1127 -22.65 46.85 -5.15
N GLY A 1128 -23.16 46.26 -4.08
CA GLY A 1128 -23.60 46.95 -2.86
C GLY A 1128 -24.90 47.74 -3.00
N ALA A 1129 -25.48 47.82 -4.21
CA ALA A 1129 -26.73 48.49 -4.54
C ALA A 1129 -27.24 48.04 -5.92
N GLY A 1130 -28.50 48.36 -6.26
CA GLY A 1130 -29.13 47.99 -7.52
C GLY A 1130 -30.49 47.33 -7.32
N GLU A 1131 -31.40 47.56 -8.26
CA GLU A 1131 -32.75 46.99 -8.24
C GLU A 1131 -32.76 45.68 -9.03
N ILE A 1132 -33.30 44.61 -8.45
CA ILE A 1132 -33.48 43.35 -9.18
C ILE A 1132 -34.79 43.44 -9.95
N ILE A 1133 -34.70 43.32 -11.27
CA ILE A 1133 -35.82 43.46 -12.19
C ILE A 1133 -36.04 42.16 -12.93
N THR A 1134 -37.28 41.69 -12.96
CA THR A 1134 -37.69 40.56 -13.80
C THR A 1134 -38.28 41.07 -15.11
N ILE A 1135 -37.55 40.86 -16.20
CA ILE A 1135 -37.98 41.17 -17.56
C ILE A 1135 -39.01 40.11 -17.97
N LYS A 1136 -40.19 40.55 -18.40
CA LYS A 1136 -41.28 39.69 -18.90
C LYS A 1136 -41.76 40.18 -20.27
N PRO A 1137 -42.19 39.28 -21.17
CA PRO A 1137 -42.66 39.69 -22.49
C PRO A 1137 -43.98 40.44 -22.40
N ALA A 1138 -44.10 41.53 -23.17
CA ALA A 1138 -45.37 42.23 -23.38
C ALA A 1138 -46.24 41.47 -24.41
N GLY A 1139 -46.66 40.23 -24.13
CA GLY A 1139 -47.47 39.39 -25.02
C GLY A 1139 -47.36 37.87 -24.78
N GLN A 1140 -47.98 37.06 -25.65
CA GLN A 1140 -47.99 35.57 -25.56
C GLN A 1140 -46.76 34.88 -26.19
N HIS A 1141 -45.66 35.60 -26.44
CA HIS A 1141 -44.42 35.05 -27.01
C HIS A 1141 -43.29 35.18 -25.98
N GLY A 1142 -42.37 34.20 -25.89
CA GLY A 1142 -41.21 34.25 -24.97
C GLY A 1142 -40.28 35.44 -25.22
N LEU A 1143 -39.21 35.61 -24.44
CA LEU A 1143 -38.31 36.78 -24.57
C LEU A 1143 -37.45 36.80 -25.86
N GLY A 1144 -37.44 35.71 -26.63
CA GLY A 1144 -36.67 35.58 -27.87
C GLY A 1144 -35.19 35.22 -27.63
N GLY A 1145 -34.39 35.19 -28.69
CA GLY A 1145 -32.96 34.95 -28.59
C GLY A 1145 -32.23 36.10 -27.91
N TYR A 1146 -31.19 35.77 -27.14
CA TYR A 1146 -30.34 36.71 -26.41
C TYR A 1146 -28.87 36.50 -26.78
N ARG A 1147 -28.20 37.55 -27.23
CA ARG A 1147 -26.80 37.56 -27.71
C ARG A 1147 -26.51 36.53 -28.81
N GLY A 1148 -27.50 36.24 -29.66
CA GLY A 1148 -27.39 35.29 -30.77
C GLY A 1148 -27.51 33.81 -30.38
N GLN A 1149 -28.07 33.53 -29.21
CA GLN A 1149 -28.41 32.18 -28.73
C GLN A 1149 -29.90 32.10 -28.40
N ASP A 1150 -30.55 30.98 -28.70
CA ASP A 1150 -31.94 30.74 -28.30
C ASP A 1150 -32.01 30.60 -26.77
N SER A 1151 -32.66 31.55 -26.11
CA SER A 1151 -32.74 31.55 -24.63
C SER A 1151 -33.79 30.58 -24.10
N PHE A 1152 -34.89 30.38 -24.83
CA PHE A 1152 -36.10 29.69 -24.37
C PHE A 1152 -36.72 30.30 -23.09
N TRP A 1153 -36.32 31.51 -22.68
CA TRP A 1153 -36.76 32.13 -21.44
C TRP A 1153 -38.13 32.82 -21.59
N PHE A 1154 -39.00 32.60 -20.60
CA PHE A 1154 -40.28 33.31 -20.45
C PHE A 1154 -40.19 34.52 -19.52
N GLU A 1155 -39.20 34.52 -18.63
CA GLU A 1155 -38.81 35.66 -17.81
C GLU A 1155 -37.30 35.61 -17.57
N HIS A 1156 -36.67 36.77 -17.36
CA HIS A 1156 -35.23 36.85 -17.07
C HIS A 1156 -34.98 37.88 -15.98
N VAL A 1157 -34.12 37.54 -15.02
CA VAL A 1157 -33.87 38.38 -13.84
C VAL A 1157 -32.51 39.05 -13.97
N VAL A 1158 -32.49 40.37 -13.83
CA VAL A 1158 -31.31 41.22 -13.99
C VAL A 1158 -31.19 42.22 -12.84
N VAL A 1159 -30.02 42.82 -12.66
CA VAL A 1159 -29.85 43.98 -11.77
C VAL A 1159 -29.79 45.24 -12.62
N VAL A 1160 -30.54 46.27 -12.26
CA VAL A 1160 -30.41 47.61 -12.82
C VAL A 1160 -29.82 48.55 -11.77
N HIS A 1161 -28.67 49.13 -12.08
CA HIS A 1161 -27.98 50.06 -11.19
C HIS A 1161 -27.34 51.19 -11.99
N ASN A 1162 -27.70 52.44 -11.66
CA ASN A 1162 -27.22 53.67 -12.33
C ASN A 1162 -27.37 53.67 -13.86
N GLY A 1163 -28.53 53.23 -14.36
CA GLY A 1163 -28.84 53.21 -15.79
C GLY A 1163 -28.15 52.09 -16.58
N ARG A 1164 -27.52 51.14 -15.90
CA ARG A 1164 -26.86 49.97 -16.48
C ARG A 1164 -27.53 48.69 -16.00
N VAL A 1165 -27.58 47.69 -16.87
CA VAL A 1165 -28.16 46.37 -16.66
C VAL A 1165 -27.02 45.37 -16.50
N TYR A 1166 -27.15 44.50 -15.50
CA TYR A 1166 -26.21 43.44 -15.17
C TYR A 1166 -26.93 42.09 -15.11
N ASP A 1167 -26.37 41.08 -15.75
CA ASP A 1167 -26.79 39.68 -15.66
C ASP A 1167 -25.58 38.75 -15.74
N GLY A 1168 -25.83 37.44 -15.75
CA GLY A 1168 -24.76 36.43 -15.84
C GLY A 1168 -23.91 36.48 -17.12
N PHE A 1169 -24.27 37.30 -18.11
CA PHE A 1169 -23.66 37.35 -19.44
C PHE A 1169 -23.21 38.76 -19.87
N THR A 1170 -23.54 39.81 -19.11
CA THR A 1170 -22.99 41.17 -19.25
C THR A 1170 -21.58 41.24 -18.70
N GLY A 1171 -20.72 42.07 -19.31
CA GLY A 1171 -19.40 42.36 -18.74
C GLY A 1171 -19.48 42.96 -17.33
N ARG A 1172 -18.37 42.92 -16.58
CA ARG A 1172 -18.32 43.31 -15.16
C ARG A 1172 -18.90 44.70 -14.85
N GLY A 1173 -18.73 45.66 -15.76
CA GLY A 1173 -19.30 47.01 -15.65
C GLY A 1173 -20.75 47.16 -16.13
N GLY A 1174 -21.45 46.08 -16.42
CA GLY A 1174 -22.81 46.10 -16.96
C GLY A 1174 -22.89 46.75 -18.35
N GLU A 1175 -24.08 46.80 -18.92
CA GLU A 1175 -24.35 47.45 -20.21
C GLU A 1175 -25.40 48.54 -20.02
N THR A 1176 -25.38 49.61 -20.82
CA THR A 1176 -26.50 50.57 -20.78
C THR A 1176 -27.80 49.88 -21.20
N ILE A 1177 -28.95 50.38 -20.75
CA ILE A 1177 -30.26 49.79 -21.10
C ILE A 1177 -30.44 49.65 -22.62
N ALA A 1178 -29.96 50.62 -23.40
CA ALA A 1178 -30.02 50.58 -24.87
C ALA A 1178 -29.11 49.48 -25.46
N GLU A 1179 -27.89 49.36 -24.96
CA GLU A 1179 -26.94 48.31 -25.40
C GLU A 1179 -27.46 46.92 -25.06
N TYR A 1180 -28.02 46.76 -23.85
CA TYR A 1180 -28.59 45.51 -23.38
C TYR A 1180 -29.80 45.09 -24.23
N LYS A 1181 -30.75 46.01 -24.48
CA LYS A 1181 -31.91 45.75 -25.35
C LYS A 1181 -31.49 45.33 -26.75
N ALA A 1182 -30.46 45.96 -27.32
CA ALA A 1182 -29.94 45.64 -28.66
C ALA A 1182 -29.32 44.23 -28.77
N LYS A 1183 -29.17 43.49 -27.66
CA LYS A 1183 -28.72 42.09 -27.67
C LYS A 1183 -29.85 41.08 -27.75
N TRP A 1184 -31.11 41.52 -27.73
CA TRP A 1184 -32.28 40.67 -27.88
C TRP A 1184 -32.81 40.72 -29.31
N ASP A 1185 -33.37 39.61 -29.79
CA ASP A 1185 -34.01 39.57 -31.11
C ASP A 1185 -35.23 40.50 -31.17
N TRP A 1186 -35.93 40.67 -30.05
CA TRP A 1186 -37.12 41.53 -29.92
C TRP A 1186 -36.88 42.62 -28.85
N PRO A 1187 -36.06 43.65 -29.14
CA PRO A 1187 -35.72 44.69 -28.16
C PRO A 1187 -36.95 45.47 -27.64
N ASP A 1188 -38.01 45.54 -28.44
CA ASP A 1188 -39.24 46.28 -28.13
C ASP A 1188 -40.10 45.59 -27.06
N VAL A 1189 -39.92 44.27 -26.83
CA VAL A 1189 -40.67 43.53 -25.80
C VAL A 1189 -39.93 43.42 -24.46
N ILE A 1190 -38.66 43.87 -24.41
CA ILE A 1190 -37.85 43.91 -23.18
C ILE A 1190 -38.27 45.12 -22.34
N ASN A 1191 -39.12 44.87 -21.35
CA ASN A 1191 -39.61 45.88 -20.42
C ASN A 1191 -38.97 45.71 -19.03
N PHE A 1192 -38.37 46.78 -18.51
CA PHE A 1192 -37.76 46.81 -17.17
C PHE A 1192 -38.72 47.33 -16.09
N GLY A 1193 -39.97 47.67 -16.44
CA GLY A 1193 -41.00 48.06 -15.46
C GLY A 1193 -41.04 49.55 -15.08
N PHE A 1194 -40.34 50.43 -15.81
CA PHE A 1194 -40.34 51.88 -15.63
C PHE A 1194 -40.50 52.66 -16.95
#